data_AF-A0A972TV93-F1
#
_entry.id   AF-A0A972TV93-F1
#
_cell.length_a   1.000
_cell.length_b   1.000
_cell.length_c   1.000
_cell.angle_alpha   90.00
_cell.angle_beta   90.00
_cell.angle_gamma   90.00
#
_symmetry.space_group_name_H-M   'P 1'
#
loop_
_entity.id
_entity.type
_entity.pdbx_description
1 polymer ?
#
loop_
_entity_poly.entity_id
_entity_poly.type
_entity_poly.pdbx_seq_one_letter_code
_entity_poly.pdbx_strand_id
1 'polypeptide(L)'
;MKFQTFKVCGLVFAFLIGSAFLGSSGSALASQKVPISFNDYHGYTGTVKYIKSVAKAYPNITKLIEIGKSNMGRPIYVLVISNMKTGTTIDTFVKLRNKRKEGVKNVPPMKPYQGKPGHWICGSTHGNEYTGTEVCLYTIDKLVSGYGSDKEVTRLVDGQTFYVCPVVNPDGLYNSIEKGISQRQNSMKKDDDGDGKVNEDGYDDLNGDGHITWFRYKDPKGRYVIDDVDPRLMVRLRRNAKTDKQLYSVIREDRDNDGDGERGEDSERGIDLNRNFPEGWWKTDGMAGGRGNYPTSAPEIHAIAEFFTNNTNILMAQNYHTSGGFTYRPMGTAPPNQLHPKDVAIFDMIMGKKYLEIIGEEVPEAWKAPGSLARFKEELEKKSKNKYAIARGYELPRGWRASYNEARDRRYGYGMASDWMYMQFGAYAITTELWNPQKDIKDFPQFTGPDARIEAQRALLKYQDEKYGGKLFIPWKKFEHPELGEGEIGGWIPKYRSNALPGEPLLNVCEKHWQFELFRAGLQPEIVITDAKARVLYTANKANSAVVSQKGDLVSIKKGKSKGKYKIVEVTAVIENKGKLATHVARGAQLAGNREDIVWLIGDRDKITHLQGTKFQKLGVIEGTQKIPGYTGRPGAGPAEQRRMQRMPRFIPPGYPMFFRMRGARLEPTQVKQTGPKREVRWLIAVEGNTPLKVVVTSQKGGTKVKNLLIQ
;
A
#
# COMPACT_ATOMS: atom_id res chain seq x y z
N MET A 1 -31.73 -81.45 13.56
CA MET A 1 -30.64 -82.18 14.24
C MET A 1 -30.25 -81.43 15.52
N LYS A 2 -29.76 -82.17 16.51
CA LYS A 2 -29.78 -81.93 17.97
C LYS A 2 -28.88 -80.79 18.52
N PHE A 3 -29.42 -80.11 19.54
CA PHE A 3 -28.89 -79.69 20.86
C PHE A 3 -27.53 -78.96 21.07
N GLN A 4 -27.59 -77.96 21.98
CA GLN A 4 -26.62 -77.59 23.06
C GLN A 4 -25.33 -76.81 22.66
N THR A 5 -24.76 -75.82 23.39
CA THR A 5 -24.97 -75.18 24.71
C THR A 5 -24.00 -73.98 24.92
N PHE A 6 -24.20 -73.26 26.04
CA PHE A 6 -23.22 -72.63 26.97
C PHE A 6 -22.92 -71.11 26.94
N LYS A 7 -23.22 -70.50 28.11
CA LYS A 7 -22.73 -69.22 28.66
C LYS A 7 -21.28 -69.35 29.15
N VAL A 8 -20.49 -68.28 29.06
CA VAL A 8 -19.41 -67.97 30.01
C VAL A 8 -19.40 -66.46 30.30
N CYS A 9 -19.48 -66.12 31.59
CA CYS A 9 -19.13 -64.81 32.17
C CYS A 9 -17.63 -64.75 32.46
N GLY A 10 -17.00 -63.58 32.36
CA GLY A 10 -15.63 -63.36 32.86
C GLY A 10 -15.12 -61.92 32.71
N LEU A 11 -14.88 -61.29 33.85
CA LEU A 11 -14.48 -59.90 34.11
C LEU A 11 -12.96 -59.62 33.87
N VAL A 12 -12.64 -58.32 33.75
CA VAL A 12 -11.48 -57.56 34.33
C VAL A 12 -10.22 -57.25 33.49
N PHE A 13 -10.03 -55.92 33.33
CA PHE A 13 -8.83 -55.05 33.27
C PHE A 13 -7.68 -55.31 32.28
N ALA A 14 -7.38 -54.29 31.47
CA ALA A 14 -6.02 -53.77 31.30
C ALA A 14 -6.01 -52.29 30.86
N PHE A 15 -4.98 -51.58 31.33
CA PHE A 15 -4.78 -50.14 31.46
C PHE A 15 -4.50 -49.36 30.15
N LEU A 16 -4.96 -48.10 30.16
CA LEU A 16 -4.30 -46.87 29.69
C LEU A 16 -2.88 -46.99 29.12
N ILE A 17 -2.69 -46.52 27.87
CA ILE A 17 -1.65 -45.53 27.54
C ILE A 17 -2.27 -44.49 26.60
N GLY A 18 -2.36 -43.27 27.11
CA GLY A 18 -2.76 -42.10 26.33
C GLY A 18 -1.63 -41.59 25.43
N SER A 19 -2.02 -41.02 24.31
CA SER A 19 -1.19 -40.07 23.56
C SER A 19 -2.10 -38.92 23.17
N ALA A 20 -1.91 -37.79 23.84
CA ALA A 20 -2.70 -36.59 23.72
C ALA A 20 -2.51 -35.97 22.33
N PHE A 21 -3.54 -36.08 21.47
CA PHE A 21 -3.75 -35.11 20.41
C PHE A 21 -4.50 -33.92 21.03
N LEU A 22 -3.75 -32.88 21.39
CA LEU A 22 -4.29 -31.59 21.76
C LEU A 22 -5.02 -31.00 20.55
N GLY A 23 -6.32 -30.79 20.75
CA GLY A 23 -7.26 -30.38 19.72
C GLY A 23 -7.06 -28.95 19.20
N SER A 24 -7.37 -28.78 17.93
CA SER A 24 -7.82 -27.51 17.37
C SER A 24 -8.92 -27.77 16.37
N SER A 25 -10.17 -27.46 16.73
CA SER A 25 -11.24 -27.04 15.81
C SER A 25 -12.58 -27.09 16.55
N GLY A 26 -12.97 -25.96 17.15
CA GLY A 26 -14.26 -25.88 17.81
C GLY A 26 -14.54 -24.54 18.48
N SER A 27 -14.22 -23.41 17.84
CA SER A 27 -14.73 -22.09 18.30
C SER A 27 -14.75 -20.95 17.27
N ALA A 28 -14.41 -21.18 16.00
CA ALA A 28 -14.27 -20.08 15.02
C ALA A 28 -15.60 -19.62 14.35
N LEU A 29 -16.70 -20.35 14.48
CA LEU A 29 -17.95 -20.03 13.77
C LEU A 29 -18.80 -18.93 14.43
N ALA A 30 -18.48 -18.50 15.65
CA ALA A 30 -19.29 -17.53 16.38
C ALA A 30 -18.95 -16.04 16.10
N SER A 31 -17.86 -15.71 15.39
CA SER A 31 -17.38 -14.30 15.25
C SER A 31 -17.64 -13.62 13.89
N GLN A 32 -17.96 -14.35 12.83
CA GLN A 32 -18.11 -13.78 11.48
C GLN A 32 -19.55 -13.33 11.23
N LYS A 33 -19.87 -12.06 11.55
CA LYS A 33 -21.22 -11.49 11.39
C LYS A 33 -21.62 -11.32 9.92
N VAL A 34 -20.66 -11.25 9.01
CA VAL A 34 -20.86 -11.10 7.57
C VAL A 34 -20.00 -12.15 6.86
N PRO A 35 -20.57 -13.32 6.52
CA PRO A 35 -19.80 -14.38 5.88
C PRO A 35 -19.35 -13.99 4.47
N ILE A 36 -18.18 -14.49 4.07
CA ILE A 36 -17.64 -14.36 2.73
C ILE A 36 -16.94 -15.67 2.33
N SER A 37 -17.07 -16.07 1.06
CA SER A 37 -16.43 -17.27 0.52
C SER A 37 -15.58 -16.91 -0.69
N PHE A 38 -14.46 -17.59 -0.87
CA PHE A 38 -13.54 -17.36 -2.00
C PHE A 38 -13.63 -18.50 -3.04
N ASN A 39 -14.82 -19.09 -3.17
CA ASN A 39 -15.10 -20.16 -4.13
C ASN A 39 -15.27 -19.64 -5.57
N ASP A 40 -15.45 -18.33 -5.72
CA ASP A 40 -15.41 -17.58 -6.99
C ASP A 40 -15.11 -16.10 -6.69
N TYR A 41 -14.93 -15.28 -7.73
CA TYR A 41 -14.70 -13.84 -7.59
C TYR A 41 -16.00 -13.05 -7.35
N HIS A 42 -15.92 -11.99 -6.55
CA HIS A 42 -17.09 -11.22 -6.13
C HIS A 42 -17.55 -10.16 -7.15
N GLY A 43 -16.72 -9.81 -8.13
CA GLY A 43 -16.98 -8.70 -9.07
C GLY A 43 -17.14 -7.35 -8.36
N TYR A 44 -17.58 -6.32 -9.10
CA TYR A 44 -17.86 -5.02 -8.49
C TYR A 44 -19.07 -5.07 -7.56
N THR A 45 -20.16 -5.68 -8.04
CA THR A 45 -21.46 -5.69 -7.37
C THR A 45 -21.41 -6.46 -6.04
N GLY A 46 -20.80 -7.65 -6.04
CA GLY A 46 -20.62 -8.46 -4.83
C GLY A 46 -19.68 -7.78 -3.82
N THR A 47 -18.59 -7.17 -4.31
CA THR A 47 -17.65 -6.41 -3.48
C THR A 47 -18.34 -5.25 -2.76
N VAL A 48 -19.11 -4.42 -3.49
CA VAL A 48 -19.84 -3.28 -2.90
C VAL A 48 -20.89 -3.75 -1.89
N LYS A 49 -21.61 -4.83 -2.20
CA LYS A 49 -22.58 -5.43 -1.28
C LYS A 49 -21.90 -5.89 0.02
N TYR A 50 -20.76 -6.56 -0.07
CA TYR A 50 -20.02 -7.06 1.09
C TYR A 50 -19.52 -5.91 1.97
N ILE A 51 -18.79 -4.93 1.43
CA ILE A 51 -18.22 -3.84 2.24
C ILE A 51 -19.30 -2.95 2.89
N LYS A 52 -20.46 -2.77 2.24
CA LYS A 52 -21.62 -2.10 2.85
C LYS A 52 -22.18 -2.91 4.01
N SER A 53 -22.25 -4.23 3.87
CA SER A 53 -22.73 -5.15 4.91
C SER A 53 -21.77 -5.16 6.11
N VAL A 54 -20.46 -5.22 5.87
CA VAL A 54 -19.43 -5.11 6.90
C VAL A 54 -19.53 -3.77 7.64
N ALA A 55 -19.63 -2.65 6.92
CA ALA A 55 -19.77 -1.33 7.54
C ALA A 55 -20.99 -1.23 8.46
N LYS A 56 -22.11 -1.85 8.05
CA LYS A 56 -23.34 -1.92 8.86
C LYS A 56 -23.21 -2.82 10.09
N ALA A 57 -22.51 -3.95 9.96
CA ALA A 57 -22.36 -4.94 11.04
C ALA A 57 -21.30 -4.56 12.10
N TYR A 58 -20.33 -3.74 11.73
CA TYR A 58 -19.19 -3.36 12.58
C TYR A 58 -19.00 -1.82 12.72
N PRO A 59 -20.03 -1.03 13.04
CA PRO A 59 -19.97 0.45 12.98
C PRO A 59 -18.98 1.07 13.99
N ASN A 60 -18.63 0.34 15.06
CA ASN A 60 -17.67 0.81 16.06
C ASN A 60 -16.22 0.76 15.58
N ILE A 61 -15.93 -0.03 14.54
CA ILE A 61 -14.58 -0.21 14.01
C ILE A 61 -14.48 0.02 12.50
N THR A 62 -15.59 0.34 11.83
CA THR A 62 -15.62 0.55 10.38
C THR A 62 -16.35 1.83 9.99
N LYS A 63 -15.90 2.43 8.90
CA LYS A 63 -16.58 3.55 8.23
C LYS A 63 -16.36 3.43 6.73
N LEU A 64 -17.45 3.29 5.99
CA LEU A 64 -17.42 3.31 4.52
C LEU A 64 -17.43 4.77 4.04
N ILE A 65 -16.53 5.10 3.13
CA ILE A 65 -16.49 6.41 2.46
C ILE A 65 -16.51 6.21 0.95
N GLU A 66 -17.33 7.00 0.26
CA GLU A 66 -17.25 7.18 -1.19
C GLU A 66 -16.20 8.27 -1.44
N ILE A 67 -15.14 7.95 -2.19
CA ILE A 67 -14.06 8.89 -2.48
C ILE A 67 -14.17 9.53 -3.86
N GLY A 68 -15.06 9.02 -4.70
CA GLY A 68 -15.30 9.49 -6.06
C GLY A 68 -16.16 8.51 -6.83
N LYS A 69 -16.33 8.77 -8.13
CA LYS A 69 -17.04 7.91 -9.07
C LYS A 69 -16.18 7.74 -10.32
N SER A 70 -16.30 6.60 -10.99
CA SER A 70 -15.71 6.36 -12.31
C SER A 70 -16.42 7.14 -13.42
N ASN A 71 -15.90 7.04 -14.64
CA ASN A 71 -16.53 7.63 -15.83
C ASN A 71 -17.92 7.09 -16.12
N MET A 72 -18.22 5.82 -15.79
CA MET A 72 -19.57 5.28 -15.91
C MET A 72 -20.43 5.52 -14.65
N GLY A 73 -19.98 6.36 -13.73
CA GLY A 73 -20.74 6.77 -12.54
C GLY A 73 -20.75 5.75 -11.40
N ARG A 74 -19.92 4.70 -11.45
CA ARG A 74 -19.82 3.70 -10.38
C ARG A 74 -19.03 4.27 -9.19
N PRO A 75 -19.57 4.25 -7.96
CA PRO A 75 -18.84 4.70 -6.78
C PRO A 75 -17.55 3.94 -6.50
N ILE A 76 -16.53 4.67 -6.07
CA ILE A 76 -15.26 4.15 -5.56
C ILE A 76 -15.29 4.26 -4.04
N TYR A 77 -15.16 3.13 -3.37
CA TYR A 77 -15.28 3.04 -1.91
C TYR A 77 -13.95 2.73 -1.24
N VAL A 78 -13.71 3.40 -0.11
CA VAL A 78 -12.71 2.99 0.88
C VAL A 78 -13.44 2.55 2.14
N LEU A 79 -13.14 1.35 2.63
CA LEU A 79 -13.54 0.92 3.96
C LEU A 79 -12.43 1.29 4.94
N VAL A 80 -12.71 2.27 5.80
CA VAL A 80 -11.83 2.62 6.91
C VAL A 80 -12.05 1.61 8.03
N ILE A 81 -11.00 0.93 8.50
CA ILE A 81 -11.04 0.01 9.63
C ILE A 81 -10.10 0.54 10.73
N SER A 82 -10.69 0.95 11.85
CA SER A 82 -10.00 1.45 13.05
C SER A 82 -11.00 1.54 14.19
N ASN A 83 -10.58 1.41 15.44
CA ASN A 83 -11.45 1.72 16.57
C ASN A 83 -11.88 3.19 16.53
N MET A 84 -13.17 3.43 16.24
CA MET A 84 -13.74 4.76 16.01
C MET A 84 -13.88 5.59 17.29
N LYS A 85 -13.76 4.95 18.46
CA LYS A 85 -13.83 5.60 19.77
C LYS A 85 -12.47 6.12 20.25
N THR A 86 -11.39 5.67 19.62
CA THR A 86 -10.03 6.04 20.00
C THR A 86 -9.34 6.82 18.88
N GLY A 87 -8.23 7.46 19.22
CA GLY A 87 -7.56 8.41 18.34
C GLY A 87 -7.93 9.85 18.71
N THR A 88 -6.97 10.74 18.58
CA THR A 88 -7.13 12.16 18.88
C THR A 88 -6.45 12.97 17.79
N THR A 89 -6.93 14.17 17.52
CA THR A 89 -6.40 15.01 16.45
C THR A 89 -6.04 16.38 17.00
N ILE A 90 -5.15 17.08 16.32
CA ILE A 90 -4.74 18.42 16.76
C ILE A 90 -5.92 19.41 16.74
N ASP A 91 -6.86 19.21 15.82
CA ASP A 91 -8.06 20.03 15.66
C ASP A 91 -8.96 20.02 16.91
N THR A 92 -8.86 18.97 17.76
CA THR A 92 -9.56 18.91 19.05
C THR A 92 -9.03 19.92 20.07
N PHE A 93 -7.79 20.39 19.91
CA PHE A 93 -7.12 21.26 20.89
C PHE A 93 -6.71 22.62 20.31
N VAL A 94 -6.59 22.70 18.99
CA VAL A 94 -6.18 23.92 18.29
C VAL A 94 -7.21 24.21 17.21
N LYS A 95 -7.94 25.31 17.36
CA LYS A 95 -8.81 25.82 16.30
C LYS A 95 -7.94 26.22 15.10
N LEU A 96 -8.03 25.44 14.02
CA LEU A 96 -7.39 25.78 12.76
C LEU A 96 -7.99 27.10 12.23
N ARG A 97 -7.13 28.04 11.83
CA ARG A 97 -7.54 29.29 11.16
C ARG A 97 -6.83 29.35 9.81
N ASN A 98 -7.59 29.28 8.72
CA ASN A 98 -7.03 29.50 7.39
C ASN A 98 -6.87 31.01 7.16
N LYS A 99 -5.66 31.46 6.79
CA LYS A 99 -5.37 32.89 6.56
C LYS A 99 -5.79 33.38 5.17
N ARG A 100 -6.17 32.49 4.25
CA ARG A 100 -6.68 32.87 2.92
C ARG A 100 -8.20 33.12 3.01
N LYS A 101 -8.56 34.38 3.30
CA LYS A 101 -9.89 35.04 3.25
C LYS A 101 -11.10 34.32 3.89
N GLU A 102 -11.96 35.13 4.50
CA GLU A 102 -13.33 34.77 4.89
C GLU A 102 -14.09 34.25 3.65
N GLY A 103 -14.68 33.06 3.76
CA GLY A 103 -15.40 32.40 2.65
C GLY A 103 -14.96 30.97 2.37
N VAL A 104 -13.72 30.58 2.75
CA VAL A 104 -13.33 29.16 2.74
C VAL A 104 -13.91 28.52 4.00
N LYS A 105 -14.99 27.72 3.85
CA LYS A 105 -15.49 26.86 4.92
C LYS A 105 -14.30 26.07 5.48
N ASN A 106 -14.15 26.06 6.80
CA ASN A 106 -13.00 25.42 7.48
C ASN A 106 -12.66 24.08 6.83
N VAL A 107 -11.36 23.80 6.68
CA VAL A 107 -10.87 22.46 6.31
C VAL A 107 -11.65 21.43 7.15
N PRO A 108 -12.28 20.40 6.54
CA PRO A 108 -13.07 19.43 7.27
C PRO A 108 -12.28 18.92 8.48
N PRO A 109 -12.83 19.00 9.71
CA PRO A 109 -12.10 18.61 10.90
C PRO A 109 -11.60 17.18 10.79
N MET A 110 -10.35 16.95 11.19
CA MET A 110 -9.77 15.62 11.19
C MET A 110 -10.62 14.66 12.03
N LYS A 111 -10.87 13.47 11.49
CA LYS A 111 -11.58 12.38 12.16
C LYS A 111 -10.64 11.62 13.12
N PRO A 112 -11.16 10.97 14.18
CA PRO A 112 -10.32 10.25 15.15
C PRO A 112 -9.34 9.25 14.53
N TYR A 113 -9.77 8.51 13.49
CA TYR A 113 -8.92 7.57 12.75
C TYR A 113 -7.79 8.24 11.95
N GLN A 114 -7.88 9.54 11.64
CA GLN A 114 -6.77 10.29 11.03
C GLN A 114 -5.72 10.72 12.07
N GLY A 115 -6.01 10.54 13.37
CA GLY A 115 -5.10 10.77 14.49
C GLY A 115 -4.19 9.59 14.83
N LYS A 116 -4.18 8.55 14.00
CA LYS A 116 -3.42 7.29 14.17
C LYS A 116 -2.56 7.01 12.94
N PRO A 117 -1.50 6.19 13.02
CA PRO A 117 -0.76 5.73 11.84
C PRO A 117 -1.66 5.04 10.82
N GLY A 118 -1.48 5.37 9.53
CA GLY A 118 -2.33 4.90 8.43
C GLY A 118 -1.66 3.85 7.54
N HIS A 119 -2.44 2.84 7.14
CA HIS A 119 -2.05 1.78 6.20
C HIS A 119 -3.04 1.74 5.02
N TRP A 120 -2.59 2.07 3.82
CA TRP A 120 -3.37 1.97 2.58
C TRP A 120 -3.20 0.60 1.91
N ILE A 121 -4.30 -0.01 1.49
CA ILE A 121 -4.31 -1.28 0.74
C ILE A 121 -5.34 -1.15 -0.38
N CYS A 122 -4.94 -1.41 -1.63
CA CYS A 122 -5.88 -1.39 -2.74
C CYS A 122 -5.69 -2.54 -3.74
N GLY A 123 -6.76 -2.82 -4.48
CA GLY A 123 -6.79 -3.79 -5.57
C GLY A 123 -7.55 -3.26 -6.79
N SER A 124 -7.43 -3.99 -7.90
CA SER A 124 -8.10 -3.67 -9.17
C SER A 124 -7.87 -2.22 -9.64
N THR A 125 -6.60 -1.77 -9.60
CA THR A 125 -6.20 -0.59 -10.39
C THR A 125 -6.27 -0.90 -11.89
N HIS A 126 -6.01 -2.15 -12.26
CA HIS A 126 -6.44 -2.70 -13.54
C HIS A 126 -7.70 -3.55 -13.34
N GLY A 127 -8.70 -3.36 -14.21
CA GLY A 127 -10.02 -3.97 -14.07
C GLY A 127 -10.01 -5.51 -14.12
N ASN A 128 -9.11 -6.08 -14.93
CA ASN A 128 -8.97 -7.52 -15.12
C ASN A 128 -8.02 -8.21 -14.12
N GLU A 129 -7.58 -7.51 -13.07
CA GLU A 129 -6.67 -8.00 -12.05
C GLU A 129 -7.37 -8.14 -10.67
N TYR A 130 -8.51 -8.83 -10.66
CA TYR A 130 -9.40 -8.94 -9.49
C TYR A 130 -8.92 -9.86 -8.38
N THR A 131 -7.84 -10.65 -8.58
CA THR A 131 -7.17 -11.32 -7.45
C THR A 131 -6.78 -10.30 -6.36
N GLY A 132 -6.38 -9.08 -6.74
CA GLY A 132 -6.08 -8.02 -5.79
C GLY A 132 -7.31 -7.52 -5.01
N THR A 133 -8.49 -7.54 -5.63
CA THR A 133 -9.76 -7.24 -4.95
C THR A 133 -10.05 -8.29 -3.89
N GLU A 134 -9.89 -9.57 -4.22
CA GLU A 134 -10.13 -10.67 -3.28
C GLU A 134 -9.19 -10.62 -2.06
N VAL A 135 -7.91 -10.31 -2.27
CA VAL A 135 -6.96 -10.12 -1.14
C VAL A 135 -7.41 -8.97 -0.24
N CYS A 136 -7.95 -7.89 -0.80
CA CYS A 136 -8.52 -6.79 -0.02
C CYS A 136 -9.75 -7.24 0.80
N LEU A 137 -10.65 -8.01 0.18
CA LEU A 137 -11.84 -8.54 0.87
C LEU A 137 -11.46 -9.51 2.00
N TYR A 138 -10.48 -10.38 1.77
CA TYR A 138 -9.94 -11.28 2.78
C TYR A 138 -9.30 -10.52 3.95
N THR A 139 -8.53 -9.46 3.65
CA THR A 139 -7.93 -8.58 4.65
C THR A 139 -9.01 -7.89 5.50
N ILE A 140 -10.07 -7.40 4.87
CA ILE A 140 -11.23 -6.82 5.57
C ILE A 140 -11.83 -7.86 6.52
N ASP A 141 -12.11 -9.06 6.02
CA ASP A 141 -12.70 -10.15 6.79
C ASP A 141 -11.88 -10.50 8.04
N LYS A 142 -10.56 -10.69 7.87
CA LYS A 142 -9.65 -10.99 8.99
C LYS A 142 -9.59 -9.89 10.02
N LEU A 143 -9.55 -8.62 9.60
CA LEU A 143 -9.52 -7.50 10.52
C LEU A 143 -10.81 -7.38 11.34
N VAL A 144 -11.99 -7.55 10.72
CA VAL A 144 -13.27 -7.39 11.42
C VAL A 144 -13.68 -8.60 12.24
N SER A 145 -13.37 -9.82 11.79
CA SER A 145 -13.65 -11.07 12.52
C SER A 145 -12.65 -11.34 13.64
N GLY A 146 -11.41 -10.83 13.50
CA GLY A 146 -10.34 -10.91 14.50
C GLY A 146 -10.43 -9.83 15.58
N TYR A 147 -11.15 -8.72 15.36
CA TYR A 147 -11.25 -7.68 16.38
C TYR A 147 -12.03 -8.14 17.61
N GLY A 148 -11.39 -8.09 18.78
CA GLY A 148 -11.91 -8.57 20.06
C GLY A 148 -11.64 -10.05 20.35
N SER A 149 -11.21 -10.84 19.36
CA SER A 149 -10.90 -12.27 19.49
C SER A 149 -9.41 -12.58 19.33
N ASP A 150 -8.75 -11.92 18.38
CA ASP A 150 -7.30 -11.98 18.16
C ASP A 150 -6.62 -10.75 18.78
N LYS A 151 -5.64 -10.99 19.67
CA LYS A 151 -4.95 -9.93 20.42
C LYS A 151 -4.14 -9.00 19.52
N GLU A 152 -3.51 -9.51 18.49
CA GLU A 152 -2.67 -8.72 17.59
C GLU A 152 -3.54 -7.88 16.65
N VAL A 153 -4.59 -8.46 16.06
CA VAL A 153 -5.57 -7.73 15.26
C VAL A 153 -6.23 -6.63 16.09
N THR A 154 -6.64 -6.93 17.32
CA THR A 154 -7.25 -5.95 18.23
C THR A 154 -6.30 -4.79 18.52
N ARG A 155 -5.04 -5.08 18.87
CA ARG A 155 -4.00 -4.08 19.12
C ARG A 155 -3.78 -3.17 17.90
N LEU A 156 -3.73 -3.75 16.71
CA LEU A 156 -3.53 -2.99 15.46
C LEU A 156 -4.73 -2.10 15.13
N VAL A 157 -5.97 -2.62 15.19
CA VAL A 157 -7.19 -1.83 14.91
C VAL A 157 -7.39 -0.72 15.95
N ASP A 158 -7.01 -0.93 17.20
CA ASP A 158 -7.05 0.10 18.23
C ASP A 158 -6.01 1.21 17.99
N GLY A 159 -4.78 0.83 17.62
CA GLY A 159 -3.63 1.72 17.50
C GLY A 159 -3.46 2.38 16.13
N GLN A 160 -4.05 1.84 15.07
CA GLN A 160 -3.80 2.22 13.68
C GLN A 160 -5.11 2.41 12.90
N THR A 161 -4.97 2.83 11.65
CA THR A 161 -6.07 2.95 10.69
C THR A 161 -5.72 2.25 9.39
N PHE A 162 -6.52 1.27 9.02
CA PHE A 162 -6.46 0.63 7.71
C PHE A 162 -7.44 1.32 6.76
N TYR A 163 -6.95 1.72 5.60
CA TYR A 163 -7.73 2.30 4.51
C TYR A 163 -7.71 1.29 3.36
N VAL A 164 -8.80 0.52 3.21
CA VAL A 164 -8.87 -0.54 2.20
C VAL A 164 -9.76 -0.09 1.05
N CYS A 165 -9.22 -0.05 -0.16
CA CYS A 165 -9.92 0.28 -1.41
C CYS A 165 -9.91 -0.96 -2.34
N PRO A 166 -10.88 -1.89 -2.20
CA PRO A 166 -10.83 -3.16 -2.92
C PRO A 166 -10.91 -3.00 -4.45
N VAL A 167 -11.54 -1.92 -4.92
CA VAL A 167 -11.77 -1.67 -6.35
C VAL A 167 -11.45 -0.22 -6.68
N VAL A 168 -10.28 0.01 -7.28
CA VAL A 168 -9.88 1.32 -7.80
C VAL A 168 -10.55 1.61 -9.15
N ASN A 169 -10.65 0.60 -10.03
CA ASN A 169 -11.27 0.67 -11.35
C ASN A 169 -12.61 -0.09 -11.37
N PRO A 170 -13.71 0.53 -10.91
CA PRO A 170 -14.99 -0.17 -10.80
C PRO A 170 -15.59 -0.53 -12.17
N ASP A 171 -15.32 0.25 -13.20
CA ASP A 171 -15.85 -0.01 -14.55
C ASP A 171 -15.14 -1.19 -15.20
N GLY A 172 -13.80 -1.19 -15.19
CA GLY A 172 -13.03 -2.30 -15.74
C GLY A 172 -13.25 -3.61 -14.98
N LEU A 173 -13.46 -3.57 -13.66
CA LEU A 173 -13.82 -4.76 -12.88
C LEU A 173 -15.20 -5.30 -13.28
N TYR A 174 -16.19 -4.40 -13.36
CA TYR A 174 -17.54 -4.77 -13.75
C TYR A 174 -17.57 -5.42 -15.13
N ASN A 175 -16.83 -4.85 -16.09
CA ASN A 175 -16.74 -5.44 -17.41
C ASN A 175 -16.02 -6.79 -17.37
N SER A 176 -14.96 -6.94 -16.57
CA SER A 176 -14.19 -8.19 -16.49
C SER A 176 -14.93 -9.36 -15.86
N ILE A 177 -15.74 -9.13 -14.82
CA ILE A 177 -16.42 -10.21 -14.09
C ILE A 177 -17.90 -10.30 -14.45
N GLU A 178 -18.64 -9.19 -14.38
CA GLU A 178 -20.07 -9.20 -14.64
C GLU A 178 -20.43 -9.26 -16.14
N LYS A 179 -19.62 -8.69 -17.04
CA LYS A 179 -19.81 -8.81 -18.51
C LYS A 179 -18.92 -9.85 -19.19
N GLY A 180 -17.92 -10.42 -18.52
CA GLY A 180 -16.95 -11.35 -19.12
C GLY A 180 -15.92 -10.70 -20.08
N ILE A 181 -15.90 -9.37 -20.14
CA ILE A 181 -15.01 -8.58 -20.99
C ILE A 181 -13.75 -8.22 -20.19
N SER A 182 -12.68 -9.01 -20.34
CA SER A 182 -11.38 -8.72 -19.71
C SER A 182 -10.87 -7.33 -20.10
N GLN A 183 -10.95 -6.38 -19.17
CA GLN A 183 -10.60 -4.99 -19.40
C GLN A 183 -9.56 -4.50 -18.38
N ARG A 184 -8.42 -4.04 -18.89
CA ARG A 184 -7.34 -3.51 -18.05
C ARG A 184 -7.59 -2.06 -17.63
N GLN A 185 -7.88 -1.20 -18.59
CA GLN A 185 -8.03 0.24 -18.39
C GLN A 185 -9.36 0.60 -17.71
N ASN A 186 -9.52 1.86 -17.28
CA ASN A 186 -10.86 2.36 -16.97
C ASN A 186 -11.71 2.46 -18.26
N SER A 187 -12.97 2.82 -18.11
CA SER A 187 -13.87 3.04 -19.24
C SER A 187 -13.95 4.52 -19.58
N MET A 188 -14.06 4.84 -20.87
CA MET A 188 -14.41 6.17 -21.37
C MET A 188 -15.62 6.02 -22.27
N LYS A 189 -16.38 7.12 -22.45
CA LYS A 189 -17.35 7.23 -23.55
C LYS A 189 -16.63 7.95 -24.68
N LYS A 190 -16.03 7.20 -25.60
CA LYS A 190 -15.31 7.75 -26.74
C LYS A 190 -15.87 7.14 -28.02
N ASP A 191 -16.04 8.01 -29.00
CA ASP A 191 -16.26 7.67 -30.39
C ASP A 191 -14.86 7.52 -31.00
N ASP A 192 -14.37 6.27 -31.10
CA ASP A 192 -12.98 5.99 -31.47
C ASP A 192 -12.72 6.12 -32.99
N ASP A 193 -13.74 5.92 -33.82
CA ASP A 193 -13.73 5.90 -35.29
C ASP A 193 -14.39 7.15 -35.93
N GLY A 194 -15.22 7.88 -35.18
CA GLY A 194 -15.81 9.16 -35.58
C GLY A 194 -17.18 9.03 -36.25
N ASP A 195 -17.88 7.91 -36.08
CA ASP A 195 -19.18 7.64 -36.70
C ASP A 195 -20.37 8.28 -35.95
N GLY A 196 -20.11 8.90 -34.79
CA GLY A 196 -21.10 9.54 -33.93
C GLY A 196 -21.73 8.60 -32.88
N LYS A 197 -21.31 7.33 -32.81
CA LYS A 197 -21.66 6.38 -31.76
C LYS A 197 -20.47 6.17 -30.82
N VAL A 198 -20.67 5.40 -29.74
CA VAL A 198 -19.69 5.33 -28.65
C VAL A 198 -19.60 3.92 -28.10
N ASN A 199 -18.40 3.34 -28.14
CA ASN A 199 -18.09 2.00 -27.67
C ASN A 199 -18.99 0.90 -28.27
N GLU A 200 -19.36 1.02 -29.55
CA GLU A 200 -20.32 0.10 -30.19
C GLU A 200 -19.66 -1.15 -30.81
N ASP A 201 -18.34 -1.15 -30.99
CA ASP A 201 -17.61 -2.25 -31.63
C ASP A 201 -16.68 -3.00 -30.65
N GLY A 202 -17.35 -3.74 -29.75
CA GLY A 202 -16.74 -4.49 -28.66
C GLY A 202 -16.43 -5.94 -28.98
N TYR A 203 -16.25 -6.75 -27.92
CA TYR A 203 -16.17 -8.19 -28.06
C TYR A 203 -17.57 -8.82 -27.95
N ASP A 204 -17.80 -9.87 -28.72
CA ASP A 204 -19.10 -10.53 -28.85
C ASP A 204 -19.04 -11.97 -28.33
N ASP A 205 -20.16 -12.48 -27.83
CA ASP A 205 -20.37 -13.91 -27.60
C ASP A 205 -20.93 -14.51 -28.90
N LEU A 206 -20.04 -14.88 -29.82
CA LEU A 206 -20.42 -15.21 -31.20
C LEU A 206 -21.17 -16.54 -31.28
N ASN A 207 -20.93 -17.45 -30.34
CA ASN A 207 -21.55 -18.77 -30.32
C ASN A 207 -22.71 -18.91 -29.31
N GLY A 208 -22.97 -17.86 -28.50
CA GLY A 208 -24.06 -17.81 -27.54
C GLY A 208 -23.88 -18.73 -26.33
N ASP A 209 -22.64 -19.09 -25.99
CA ASP A 209 -22.34 -20.01 -24.88
C ASP A 209 -22.21 -19.31 -23.51
N GLY A 210 -22.37 -17.98 -23.49
CA GLY A 210 -22.26 -17.14 -22.29
C GLY A 210 -20.81 -16.74 -21.97
N HIS A 211 -19.84 -17.06 -22.82
CA HIS A 211 -18.43 -16.75 -22.62
C HIS A 211 -17.79 -16.13 -23.86
N ILE A 212 -17.30 -14.90 -23.71
CA ILE A 212 -16.46 -14.25 -24.73
C ILE A 212 -15.03 -14.82 -24.65
N THR A 213 -14.78 -15.93 -25.35
CA THR A 213 -13.51 -16.64 -25.35
C THR A 213 -12.59 -16.20 -26.51
N TRP A 214 -12.03 -17.15 -27.26
CA TRP A 214 -11.07 -16.90 -28.32
C TRP A 214 -11.52 -17.59 -29.60
N PHE A 215 -11.20 -16.98 -30.72
CA PHE A 215 -11.31 -17.59 -32.03
C PHE A 215 -9.92 -17.79 -32.62
N ARG A 216 -9.65 -18.98 -33.16
CA ARG A 216 -8.42 -19.30 -33.89
C ARG A 216 -8.74 -19.75 -35.30
N TYR A 217 -8.00 -19.24 -36.27
CA TYR A 217 -8.15 -19.60 -37.69
C TYR A 217 -6.78 -19.68 -38.35
N LYS A 218 -6.70 -20.44 -39.45
CA LYS A 218 -5.47 -20.61 -40.21
C LYS A 218 -5.13 -19.29 -40.90
N ASP A 219 -3.94 -18.78 -40.63
CA ASP A 219 -3.47 -17.52 -41.19
C ASP A 219 -1.97 -17.60 -41.49
N PRO A 220 -1.54 -17.56 -42.77
CA PRO A 220 -0.12 -17.53 -43.13
C PRO A 220 0.67 -16.35 -42.55
N LYS A 221 0.00 -15.26 -42.16
CA LYS A 221 0.59 -14.10 -41.46
C LYS A 221 0.48 -14.21 -39.93
N GLY A 222 -0.18 -15.26 -39.45
CA GLY A 222 -0.37 -15.57 -38.05
C GLY A 222 0.95 -15.75 -37.30
N ARG A 223 0.89 -15.63 -35.96
CA ARG A 223 2.06 -15.75 -35.09
C ARG A 223 1.91 -16.82 -34.02
N TYR A 224 0.92 -17.69 -34.19
CA TYR A 224 0.67 -18.78 -33.27
C TYR A 224 0.80 -20.11 -33.99
N VAL A 225 1.32 -21.09 -33.27
CA VAL A 225 1.28 -22.50 -33.66
C VAL A 225 0.57 -23.27 -32.56
N ILE A 226 -0.05 -24.38 -32.92
CA ILE A 226 -0.61 -25.32 -31.93
C ILE A 226 0.57 -25.98 -31.19
N ASP A 227 0.42 -26.14 -29.88
CA ASP A 227 1.37 -26.88 -29.07
C ASP A 227 1.35 -28.39 -29.42
N ASP A 228 2.52 -29.00 -29.60
CA ASP A 228 2.61 -30.40 -30.05
C ASP A 228 2.18 -31.42 -29.00
N VAL A 229 2.16 -31.02 -27.72
CA VAL A 229 1.86 -31.92 -26.59
C VAL A 229 0.41 -31.78 -26.16
N ASP A 230 -0.10 -30.54 -26.04
CA ASP A 230 -1.51 -30.28 -25.72
C ASP A 230 -2.12 -29.32 -26.76
N PRO A 231 -2.88 -29.81 -27.74
CA PRO A 231 -3.39 -29.00 -28.87
C PRO A 231 -4.41 -27.94 -28.46
N ARG A 232 -4.80 -27.90 -27.18
CA ARG A 232 -5.59 -26.82 -26.59
C ARG A 232 -4.80 -25.53 -26.45
N LEU A 233 -3.46 -25.59 -26.39
CA LEU A 233 -2.60 -24.44 -26.19
C LEU A 233 -2.08 -23.87 -27.51
N MET A 234 -2.04 -22.54 -27.56
CA MET A 234 -1.47 -21.78 -28.68
C MET A 234 -0.14 -21.15 -28.27
N VAL A 235 0.94 -21.52 -28.96
CA VAL A 235 2.29 -21.02 -28.69
C VAL A 235 2.59 -19.84 -29.61
N ARG A 236 2.86 -18.67 -29.02
CA ARG A 236 3.25 -17.48 -29.78
C ARG A 236 4.72 -17.57 -30.20
N LEU A 237 4.97 -17.46 -31.50
CA LEU A 237 6.31 -17.44 -32.07
C LEU A 237 7.06 -16.16 -31.66
N ARG A 238 8.38 -16.30 -31.46
CA ARG A 238 9.27 -15.14 -31.26
C ARG A 238 9.35 -14.32 -32.54
N ARG A 239 9.67 -13.03 -32.40
CA ARG A 239 9.88 -12.14 -33.56
C ARG A 239 10.96 -12.75 -34.47
N ASN A 240 10.60 -12.98 -35.73
CA ASN A 240 11.44 -13.61 -36.77
C ASN A 240 11.75 -15.11 -36.59
N ALA A 241 11.05 -15.83 -35.72
CA ALA A 241 11.16 -17.28 -35.69
C ALA A 241 10.64 -17.87 -37.00
N LYS A 242 11.42 -18.75 -37.63
CA LYS A 242 10.98 -19.54 -38.79
C LYS A 242 10.36 -20.83 -38.29
N THR A 243 9.24 -21.24 -38.89
CA THR A 243 8.60 -22.53 -38.64
C THR A 243 7.94 -23.01 -39.93
N ASP A 244 7.91 -24.32 -40.10
CA ASP A 244 7.18 -25.08 -41.11
C ASP A 244 5.77 -25.47 -40.65
N LYS A 245 5.44 -25.25 -39.37
CA LYS A 245 4.13 -25.55 -38.80
C LYS A 245 3.05 -24.62 -39.36
N GLN A 246 1.83 -25.14 -39.40
CA GLN A 246 0.63 -24.35 -39.71
C GLN A 246 0.53 -23.15 -38.75
N LEU A 247 0.46 -21.96 -39.33
CA LEU A 247 0.30 -20.71 -38.60
C LEU A 247 -1.18 -20.39 -38.38
N TYR A 248 -1.45 -19.80 -37.22
CA TYR A 248 -2.75 -19.37 -36.77
C TYR A 248 -2.71 -17.92 -36.32
N SER A 249 -3.82 -17.23 -36.54
CA SER A 249 -4.19 -16.03 -35.82
C SER A 249 -5.16 -16.42 -34.70
N VAL A 250 -4.98 -15.78 -33.53
CA VAL A 250 -5.79 -16.04 -32.34
C VAL A 250 -6.28 -14.69 -31.84
N ILE A 251 -7.58 -14.48 -31.94
CA ILE A 251 -8.26 -13.24 -31.56
C ILE A 251 -9.29 -13.54 -30.47
N ARG A 252 -9.83 -12.50 -29.84
CA ARG A 252 -11.04 -12.66 -29.05
C ARG A 252 -12.23 -12.74 -30.00
N GLU A 253 -13.34 -13.27 -29.52
CA GLU A 253 -14.59 -13.25 -30.26
C GLU A 253 -15.00 -11.79 -30.46
N ASP A 254 -15.07 -11.35 -31.72
CA ASP A 254 -15.49 -10.03 -32.18
C ASP A 254 -16.12 -10.17 -33.58
N ARG A 255 -16.96 -9.21 -33.96
CA ARG A 255 -17.44 -9.04 -35.34
C ARG A 255 -17.46 -7.55 -35.68
N ASP A 256 -17.71 -7.21 -36.92
CA ASP A 256 -17.92 -5.82 -37.33
C ASP A 256 -19.36 -5.44 -36.93
N ASN A 257 -19.51 -4.72 -35.81
CA ASN A 257 -20.82 -4.46 -35.22
C ASN A 257 -21.59 -3.30 -35.86
N ASP A 258 -20.92 -2.39 -36.56
CA ASP A 258 -21.52 -1.20 -37.18
C ASP A 258 -21.41 -1.17 -38.72
N GLY A 259 -20.69 -2.13 -39.31
CA GLY A 259 -20.60 -2.35 -40.74
C GLY A 259 -19.62 -1.45 -41.46
N ASP A 260 -18.63 -0.89 -40.76
CA ASP A 260 -17.63 0.03 -41.31
C ASP A 260 -16.43 -0.70 -41.98
N GLY A 261 -16.33 -2.02 -41.79
CA GLY A 261 -15.31 -2.89 -42.34
C GLY A 261 -14.12 -3.16 -41.42
N GLU A 262 -14.08 -2.57 -40.22
CA GLU A 262 -13.11 -2.87 -39.16
C GLU A 262 -13.78 -3.70 -38.02
N ARG A 263 -13.00 -4.32 -37.13
CA ARG A 263 -13.54 -5.19 -36.06
C ARG A 263 -12.88 -4.92 -34.73
N GLY A 264 -13.68 -4.85 -33.67
CA GLY A 264 -13.23 -4.67 -32.30
C GLY A 264 -12.47 -3.35 -32.07
N GLU A 265 -12.68 -2.35 -32.93
CA GLU A 265 -11.90 -1.10 -32.91
C GLU A 265 -12.51 -0.05 -31.97
N ASP A 266 -13.82 -0.07 -31.72
CA ASP A 266 -14.53 0.82 -30.79
C ASP A 266 -15.01 0.08 -29.52
N SER A 267 -14.07 -0.50 -28.77
CA SER A 267 -14.39 -1.22 -27.53
C SER A 267 -14.28 -0.33 -26.28
N GLU A 268 -15.17 -0.53 -25.30
CA GLU A 268 -15.18 0.22 -24.02
C GLU A 268 -13.80 0.16 -23.31
N ARG A 269 -12.98 1.21 -23.47
CA ARG A 269 -11.62 1.29 -22.94
C ARG A 269 -11.27 2.73 -22.55
N GLY A 270 -10.06 2.90 -22.00
CA GLY A 270 -9.63 4.19 -21.51
C GLY A 270 -8.17 4.23 -21.06
N ILE A 271 -7.96 4.90 -19.94
CA ILE A 271 -6.65 5.22 -19.38
C ILE A 271 -6.13 4.03 -18.55
N ASP A 272 -4.87 3.65 -18.76
CA ASP A 272 -4.14 2.83 -17.80
C ASP A 272 -3.92 3.66 -16.53
N LEU A 273 -4.70 3.35 -15.49
CA LEU A 273 -4.73 4.11 -14.24
C LEU A 273 -3.37 4.12 -13.53
N ASN A 274 -2.58 3.05 -13.63
CA ASN A 274 -1.23 3.00 -13.06
C ASN A 274 -0.17 3.65 -13.97
N ARG A 275 -0.61 4.50 -14.90
CA ARG A 275 0.21 5.45 -15.68
C ARG A 275 -0.29 6.88 -15.55
N ASN A 276 -1.29 7.15 -14.72
CA ASN A 276 -1.93 8.47 -14.59
C ASN A 276 -1.55 9.22 -13.31
N PHE A 277 -0.64 8.70 -12.47
CA PHE A 277 -0.18 9.41 -11.26
C PHE A 277 0.84 10.53 -11.58
N PRO A 278 0.94 11.58 -10.75
CA PRO A 278 1.81 12.73 -11.01
C PRO A 278 3.33 12.45 -11.09
N GLU A 279 3.84 11.52 -10.29
CA GLU A 279 5.28 11.32 -10.17
C GLU A 279 5.87 10.66 -11.41
N GLY A 280 6.86 11.33 -12.03
CA GLY A 280 7.49 10.84 -13.25
C GLY A 280 6.50 10.64 -14.40
N TRP A 281 5.46 11.48 -14.52
CA TRP A 281 4.48 11.40 -15.60
C TRP A 281 5.01 11.99 -16.93
N TRP A 282 5.76 13.09 -16.85
CA TRP A 282 6.38 13.74 -18.02
C TRP A 282 7.73 13.10 -18.37
N LYS A 283 8.02 13.04 -19.67
CA LYS A 283 9.36 12.73 -20.18
C LYS A 283 10.28 13.95 -20.02
N THR A 284 11.59 13.72 -20.19
CA THR A 284 12.61 14.78 -20.08
C THR A 284 12.54 15.81 -21.19
N ASP A 285 11.92 15.48 -22.32
CA ASP A 285 11.65 16.37 -23.45
C ASP A 285 10.35 17.19 -23.28
N GLY A 286 9.66 17.05 -22.14
CA GLY A 286 8.39 17.71 -21.85
C GLY A 286 7.16 17.01 -22.44
N MET A 287 7.33 15.92 -23.18
CA MET A 287 6.21 15.15 -23.75
C MET A 287 5.58 14.22 -22.70
N ALA A 288 4.33 13.82 -22.94
CA ALA A 288 3.65 12.85 -22.08
C ALA A 288 4.37 11.48 -22.10
N GLY A 289 4.71 10.97 -20.91
CA GLY A 289 5.18 9.60 -20.72
C GLY A 289 4.11 8.71 -20.09
N GLY A 290 3.29 9.28 -19.19
CA GLY A 290 2.12 8.66 -18.61
C GLY A 290 0.93 8.57 -19.58
N ARG A 291 -0.19 8.07 -19.08
CA ARG A 291 -1.46 7.98 -19.82
C ARG A 291 -2.46 9.03 -19.30
N GLY A 292 -3.44 9.36 -20.14
CA GLY A 292 -4.41 10.44 -19.91
C GLY A 292 -3.94 11.80 -20.45
N ASN A 293 -4.82 12.80 -20.40
CA ASN A 293 -4.52 14.15 -20.91
C ASN A 293 -3.52 14.90 -20.02
N TYR A 294 -3.54 14.60 -18.72
CA TYR A 294 -2.63 15.15 -17.72
C TYR A 294 -2.60 14.19 -16.51
N PRO A 295 -1.62 14.30 -15.60
CA PRO A 295 -1.63 13.45 -14.41
C PRO A 295 -2.89 13.71 -13.57
N THR A 296 -3.56 12.65 -13.11
CA THR A 296 -4.86 12.67 -12.43
C THR A 296 -6.06 13.06 -13.31
N SER A 297 -5.93 12.97 -14.63
CA SER A 297 -7.07 13.18 -15.54
C SER A 297 -8.13 12.07 -15.46
N ALA A 298 -7.78 10.87 -15.02
CA ALA A 298 -8.76 9.82 -14.74
C ALA A 298 -9.47 10.11 -13.40
N PRO A 299 -10.81 10.11 -13.34
CA PRO A 299 -11.53 10.45 -12.11
C PRO A 299 -11.21 9.48 -10.95
N GLU A 300 -10.87 8.22 -11.26
CA GLU A 300 -10.44 7.23 -10.27
C GLU A 300 -9.13 7.64 -9.59
N ILE A 301 -8.15 8.11 -10.37
CA ILE A 301 -6.86 8.54 -9.84
C ILE A 301 -6.96 9.92 -9.18
N HIS A 302 -7.83 10.79 -9.70
CA HIS A 302 -8.16 12.05 -9.04
C HIS A 302 -8.70 11.82 -7.63
N ALA A 303 -9.67 10.91 -7.47
CA ALA A 303 -10.25 10.55 -6.18
C ALA A 303 -9.20 10.01 -5.19
N ILE A 304 -8.26 9.17 -5.65
CA ILE A 304 -7.17 8.68 -4.81
C ILE A 304 -6.20 9.81 -4.44
N ALA A 305 -5.90 10.72 -5.37
CA ALA A 305 -5.05 11.88 -5.10
C ALA A 305 -5.65 12.78 -4.02
N GLU A 306 -6.94 13.11 -4.13
CA GLU A 306 -7.68 13.85 -3.11
C GLU A 306 -7.74 13.08 -1.77
N PHE A 307 -7.89 11.76 -1.82
CA PHE A 307 -7.90 10.95 -0.62
C PHE A 307 -6.57 11.02 0.15
N PHE A 308 -5.43 10.86 -0.52
CA PHE A 308 -4.10 10.91 0.11
C PHE A 308 -3.75 12.31 0.65
N THR A 309 -4.15 13.36 -0.06
CA THR A 309 -3.95 14.74 0.42
C THR A 309 -4.76 15.05 1.68
N ASN A 310 -5.93 14.41 1.85
CA ASN A 310 -6.74 14.54 3.06
C ASN A 310 -6.37 13.52 4.16
N ASN A 311 -5.67 12.44 3.83
CA ASN A 311 -5.28 11.38 4.77
C ASN A 311 -3.77 11.23 4.84
N THR A 312 -3.11 12.32 5.19
CA THR A 312 -1.64 12.36 5.23
C THR A 312 -1.00 11.49 6.32
N ASN A 313 -1.80 10.81 7.15
CA ASN A 313 -1.33 9.84 8.14
C ASN A 313 -0.86 8.50 7.57
N ILE A 314 -1.06 8.27 6.27
CA ILE A 314 -0.64 7.05 5.58
C ILE A 314 0.89 6.95 5.52
N LEU A 315 1.47 5.95 6.18
CA LEU A 315 2.91 5.63 6.11
C LEU A 315 3.20 4.33 5.34
N MET A 316 2.24 3.40 5.31
CA MET A 316 2.36 2.15 4.56
C MET A 316 1.35 2.15 3.42
N ALA A 317 1.77 1.69 2.24
CA ALA A 317 0.88 1.54 1.09
C ALA A 317 1.14 0.25 0.31
N GLN A 318 0.07 -0.47 -0.02
CA GLN A 318 0.07 -1.68 -0.82
C GLN A 318 -0.82 -1.50 -2.04
N ASN A 319 -0.28 -1.78 -3.22
CA ASN A 319 -1.02 -1.78 -4.48
C ASN A 319 -0.99 -3.21 -5.03
N TYR A 320 -2.11 -3.93 -4.99
CA TYR A 320 -2.20 -5.27 -5.54
C TYR A 320 -2.52 -5.23 -7.04
N HIS A 321 -1.72 -5.99 -7.78
CA HIS A 321 -1.81 -6.27 -9.20
C HIS A 321 -1.74 -7.78 -9.41
N THR A 322 -1.94 -8.27 -10.63
CA THR A 322 -1.65 -9.67 -10.99
C THR A 322 -1.33 -9.77 -12.48
N SER A 323 -0.43 -10.63 -12.94
CA SER A 323 0.18 -11.79 -12.26
C SER A 323 1.70 -11.81 -12.33
N GLY A 324 2.32 -12.69 -11.55
CA GLY A 324 3.76 -12.93 -11.58
C GLY A 324 4.33 -13.58 -10.33
N GLY A 325 3.64 -13.48 -9.18
CA GLY A 325 4.10 -13.98 -7.89
C GLY A 325 5.34 -13.27 -7.36
N PHE A 326 5.41 -11.94 -7.45
CA PHE A 326 6.50 -11.14 -6.93
C PHE A 326 6.03 -9.77 -6.43
N THR A 327 6.77 -9.21 -5.48
CA THR A 327 6.60 -7.82 -5.04
C THR A 327 7.73 -6.97 -5.60
N TYR A 328 7.44 -5.71 -5.88
CA TYR A 328 8.46 -4.73 -6.16
C TYR A 328 8.32 -3.46 -5.33
N ARG A 329 9.49 -2.92 -4.96
CA ARG A 329 9.60 -1.59 -4.37
C ARG A 329 9.76 -0.50 -5.44
N PRO A 330 9.53 0.77 -5.07
CA PRO A 330 9.92 1.92 -5.88
C PRO A 330 11.43 1.91 -6.18
N MET A 331 11.91 2.66 -7.19
CA MET A 331 11.13 3.41 -8.17
C MET A 331 11.07 2.67 -9.50
N GLY A 332 10.00 2.87 -10.26
CA GLY A 332 9.88 2.42 -11.65
C GLY A 332 10.13 3.54 -12.65
N THR A 333 9.85 4.77 -12.23
CA THR A 333 9.99 6.00 -13.01
C THR A 333 11.39 6.60 -12.92
N ALA A 334 12.27 6.11 -12.04
CA ALA A 334 13.61 6.63 -11.84
C ALA A 334 14.58 5.56 -11.33
N PRO A 335 15.90 5.74 -11.53
CA PRO A 335 16.90 4.75 -11.13
C PRO A 335 16.94 4.54 -9.60
N PRO A 336 17.32 3.33 -9.13
CA PRO A 336 17.29 2.98 -7.70
C PRO A 336 18.09 3.88 -6.76
N ASN A 337 19.13 4.55 -7.25
CA ASN A 337 19.98 5.46 -6.46
C ASN A 337 19.27 6.74 -6.00
N GLN A 338 18.07 7.01 -6.52
CA GLN A 338 17.21 8.09 -6.05
C GLN A 338 16.50 7.76 -4.73
N LEU A 339 16.46 6.48 -4.33
CA LEU A 339 16.01 6.08 -3.01
C LEU A 339 17.13 6.27 -1.98
N HIS A 340 16.75 6.72 -0.79
CA HIS A 340 17.71 6.83 0.29
C HIS A 340 18.18 5.43 0.74
N PRO A 341 19.48 5.19 0.99
CA PRO A 341 19.99 3.86 1.36
C PRO A 341 19.32 3.24 2.59
N LYS A 342 18.95 4.08 3.57
CA LYS A 342 18.16 3.65 4.74
C LYS A 342 16.81 3.04 4.35
N ASP A 343 16.10 3.66 3.41
CA ASP A 343 14.79 3.16 2.96
C ASP A 343 14.95 1.92 2.09
N VAL A 344 16.00 1.85 1.26
CA VAL A 344 16.36 0.63 0.52
C VAL A 344 16.58 -0.55 1.47
N ALA A 345 17.32 -0.35 2.57
CA ALA A 345 17.52 -1.39 3.57
C ALA A 345 16.22 -1.81 4.26
N ILE A 346 15.30 -0.87 4.53
CA ILE A 346 13.98 -1.20 5.09
C ILE A 346 13.16 -2.03 4.11
N PHE A 347 13.10 -1.62 2.85
CA PHE A 347 12.39 -2.38 1.84
C PHE A 347 13.01 -3.76 1.65
N ASP A 348 14.31 -3.87 1.41
CA ASP A 348 14.92 -5.14 0.98
C ASP A 348 15.16 -6.08 2.18
N MET A 349 15.76 -5.59 3.26
CA MET A 349 16.24 -6.44 4.36
C MET A 349 15.25 -6.63 5.51
N ILE A 350 14.16 -5.84 5.55
CA ILE A 350 13.08 -6.01 6.53
C ILE A 350 11.83 -6.54 5.83
N MET A 351 11.28 -5.79 4.87
CA MET A 351 10.05 -6.18 4.19
C MET A 351 10.29 -7.32 3.20
N GLY A 352 11.30 -7.21 2.35
CA GLY A 352 11.64 -8.19 1.33
C GLY A 352 12.03 -9.53 1.92
N LYS A 353 12.91 -9.52 2.92
CA LYS A 353 13.23 -10.72 3.70
C LYS A 353 11.97 -11.44 4.19
N LYS A 354 11.07 -10.72 4.88
CA LYS A 354 9.84 -11.33 5.41
C LYS A 354 8.91 -11.83 4.31
N TYR A 355 8.81 -11.08 3.20
CA TYR A 355 8.00 -11.48 2.06
C TYR A 355 8.48 -12.80 1.45
N LEU A 356 9.79 -12.95 1.23
CA LEU A 356 10.39 -14.18 0.69
C LEU A 356 10.16 -15.38 1.63
N GLU A 357 10.31 -15.18 2.95
CA GLU A 357 9.98 -16.21 3.94
C GLU A 357 8.52 -16.68 3.84
N ILE A 358 7.58 -15.74 3.65
CA ILE A 358 6.15 -16.05 3.53
C ILE A 358 5.83 -16.83 2.25
N ILE A 359 6.44 -16.45 1.13
CA ILE A 359 6.19 -17.12 -0.16
C ILE A 359 7.04 -18.38 -0.37
N GLY A 360 7.88 -18.74 0.60
CA GLY A 360 8.77 -19.91 0.53
C GLY A 360 9.88 -19.76 -0.52
N GLU A 361 10.40 -18.55 -0.71
CA GLU A 361 11.56 -18.27 -1.57
C GLU A 361 12.82 -18.03 -0.72
N GLU A 362 13.97 -18.40 -1.26
CA GLU A 362 15.24 -18.24 -0.57
C GLU A 362 15.56 -16.77 -0.29
N VAL A 363 15.87 -16.47 0.97
CA VAL A 363 16.35 -15.14 1.39
C VAL A 363 17.83 -15.00 1.00
N PRO A 364 18.22 -13.95 0.24
CA PRO A 364 19.62 -13.69 -0.10
C PRO A 364 20.53 -13.62 1.12
N GLU A 365 21.73 -14.20 1.02
CA GLU A 365 22.69 -14.25 2.13
C GLU A 365 23.11 -12.85 2.61
N ALA A 366 23.24 -11.90 1.69
CA ALA A 366 23.51 -10.50 2.00
C ALA A 366 22.45 -9.85 2.92
N TRP A 367 21.22 -10.36 2.92
CA TRP A 367 20.15 -9.86 3.80
C TRP A 367 20.16 -10.54 5.17
N LYS A 368 20.72 -11.75 5.26
CA LYS A 368 20.95 -12.44 6.54
C LYS A 368 22.19 -11.91 7.25
N ALA A 369 23.24 -11.57 6.49
CA ALA A 369 24.52 -11.07 6.99
C ALA A 369 24.86 -9.64 6.48
N PRO A 370 24.05 -8.61 6.81
CA PRO A 370 24.20 -7.26 6.27
C PRO A 370 25.48 -6.53 6.74
N GLY A 371 26.18 -7.04 7.75
CA GLY A 371 27.51 -6.54 8.15
C GLY A 371 28.60 -6.84 7.12
N SER A 372 28.38 -7.82 6.25
CA SER A 372 29.34 -8.29 5.24
C SER A 372 29.05 -7.72 3.84
N LEU A 373 28.25 -6.66 3.73
CA LEU A 373 27.90 -6.06 2.43
C LEU A 373 29.13 -5.67 1.59
N ALA A 374 30.19 -5.17 2.21
CA ALA A 374 31.43 -4.83 1.48
C ALA A 374 32.00 -6.04 0.73
N ARG A 375 32.08 -7.19 1.40
CA ARG A 375 32.52 -8.46 0.79
C ARG A 375 31.63 -8.85 -0.39
N PHE A 376 30.31 -8.79 -0.23
CA PHE A 376 29.38 -9.14 -1.30
C PHE A 376 29.47 -8.19 -2.50
N LYS A 377 29.80 -6.91 -2.31
CA LYS A 377 30.07 -5.98 -3.42
C LYS A 377 31.29 -6.42 -4.22
N GLU A 378 32.42 -6.69 -3.55
CA GLU A 378 33.65 -7.16 -4.19
C GLU A 378 33.44 -8.49 -4.95
N GLU A 379 32.62 -9.40 -4.40
CA GLU A 379 32.24 -10.64 -5.07
C GLU A 379 31.41 -10.38 -6.34
N LEU A 380 30.47 -9.44 -6.29
CA LEU A 380 29.60 -9.09 -7.42
C LEU A 380 30.33 -8.30 -8.51
N GLU A 381 31.31 -7.47 -8.18
CA GLU A 381 32.15 -6.77 -9.17
C GLU A 381 32.80 -7.75 -10.16
N LYS A 382 33.07 -8.98 -9.72
CA LYS A 382 33.67 -10.05 -10.52
C LYS A 382 32.65 -10.86 -11.32
N LYS A 383 31.37 -10.85 -10.93
CA LYS A 383 30.35 -11.83 -11.41
C LYS A 383 29.15 -11.20 -12.09
N SER A 384 28.79 -9.96 -11.76
CA SER A 384 27.57 -9.31 -12.25
C SER A 384 27.91 -8.18 -13.22
N LYS A 385 27.02 -7.98 -14.20
CA LYS A 385 27.01 -6.79 -15.08
C LYS A 385 26.02 -5.72 -14.59
N ASN A 386 25.23 -6.03 -13.56
CA ASN A 386 24.26 -5.11 -12.99
C ASN A 386 24.94 -4.15 -12.02
N LYS A 387 25.26 -2.94 -12.50
CA LYS A 387 25.91 -1.89 -11.67
C LYS A 387 25.12 -1.54 -10.41
N TYR A 388 23.79 -1.69 -10.40
CA TYR A 388 22.96 -1.43 -9.23
C TYR A 388 23.09 -2.55 -8.19
N ALA A 389 23.20 -3.80 -8.64
CA ALA A 389 23.47 -4.95 -7.78
C ALA A 389 24.84 -4.86 -7.13
N ILE A 390 25.85 -4.49 -7.92
CA ILE A 390 27.20 -4.23 -7.42
C ILE A 390 27.17 -3.11 -6.36
N ALA A 391 26.54 -1.98 -6.66
CA ALA A 391 26.51 -0.84 -5.74
C ALA A 391 25.85 -1.17 -4.39
N ARG A 392 24.82 -2.04 -4.37
CA ARG A 392 24.15 -2.45 -3.12
C ARG A 392 24.73 -3.69 -2.46
N GLY A 393 25.47 -4.53 -3.19
CA GLY A 393 26.06 -5.77 -2.68
C GLY A 393 25.15 -7.00 -2.72
N TYR A 394 24.13 -7.00 -3.58
CA TYR A 394 23.29 -8.18 -3.83
C TYR A 394 22.47 -8.04 -5.12
N GLU A 395 22.18 -9.17 -5.76
CA GLU A 395 21.13 -9.26 -6.76
C GLU A 395 19.76 -9.36 -6.08
N LEU A 396 18.74 -8.82 -6.75
CA LEU A 396 17.38 -8.93 -6.26
C LEU A 396 16.81 -10.32 -6.60
N PRO A 397 16.19 -11.01 -5.64
CA PRO A 397 15.59 -12.32 -5.88
C PRO A 397 14.35 -12.21 -6.77
N ARG A 398 13.81 -13.35 -7.22
CA ARG A 398 12.67 -13.36 -8.15
C ARG A 398 11.42 -12.79 -7.48
N GLY A 399 11.16 -13.15 -6.23
CA GLY A 399 10.00 -12.74 -5.45
C GLY A 399 10.04 -11.30 -4.95
N TRP A 400 11.20 -10.64 -4.93
CA TRP A 400 11.34 -9.26 -4.47
C TRP A 400 12.24 -8.44 -5.38
N ARG A 401 11.67 -7.47 -6.08
CA ARG A 401 12.32 -6.73 -7.18
C ARG A 401 12.30 -5.23 -6.98
N ALA A 402 13.04 -4.52 -7.82
CA ALA A 402 12.84 -3.10 -8.07
C ALA A 402 11.97 -2.97 -9.32
N SER A 403 11.12 -1.94 -9.34
CA SER A 403 10.31 -1.66 -10.53
C SER A 403 11.21 -1.32 -11.73
N TYR A 404 12.27 -0.53 -11.52
CA TYR A 404 13.23 -0.14 -12.54
C TYR A 404 13.92 -1.33 -13.21
N ASN A 405 14.08 -1.29 -14.54
CA ASN A 405 14.81 -2.34 -15.26
C ASN A 405 16.32 -2.05 -15.19
N GLU A 406 16.94 -2.58 -14.15
CA GLU A 406 18.36 -2.37 -13.86
C GLU A 406 19.28 -3.00 -14.90
N ALA A 407 18.91 -4.16 -15.45
CA ALA A 407 19.72 -4.87 -16.43
C ALA A 407 19.87 -4.10 -17.75
N ARG A 408 18.85 -3.30 -18.12
CA ARG A 408 18.87 -2.45 -19.33
C ARG A 408 19.05 -0.97 -19.02
N ASP A 409 19.30 -0.65 -17.74
CA ASP A 409 19.34 0.72 -17.21
C ASP A 409 18.23 1.62 -17.79
N ARG A 410 16.97 1.21 -17.61
CA ARG A 410 15.83 1.95 -18.13
C ARG A 410 14.66 1.96 -17.16
N ARG A 411 13.91 3.07 -17.20
CA ARG A 411 12.63 3.21 -16.51
C ARG A 411 11.66 2.10 -16.97
N TYR A 412 10.83 1.64 -16.05
CA TYR A 412 9.78 0.66 -16.34
C TYR A 412 8.56 1.30 -16.99
N GLY A 413 8.18 2.49 -16.49
CA GLY A 413 7.03 3.24 -16.96
C GLY A 413 7.06 4.66 -16.42
N TYR A 414 5.91 5.32 -16.52
CA TYR A 414 5.66 6.70 -16.12
C TYR A 414 4.39 6.75 -15.27
N GLY A 415 4.28 7.72 -14.36
CA GLY A 415 3.05 7.96 -13.60
C GLY A 415 2.56 6.79 -12.76
N MET A 416 3.47 6.14 -12.02
CA MET A 416 3.18 4.96 -11.20
C MET A 416 2.75 5.33 -9.78
N ALA A 417 1.76 4.59 -9.23
CA ALA A 417 1.21 4.83 -7.90
C ALA A 417 2.26 4.76 -6.79
N SER A 418 3.05 3.68 -6.76
CA SER A 418 4.04 3.42 -5.71
C SER A 418 5.12 4.51 -5.63
N ASP A 419 5.53 5.03 -6.78
CA ASP A 419 6.54 6.08 -6.87
C ASP A 419 5.97 7.40 -6.34
N TRP A 420 4.75 7.76 -6.75
CA TRP A 420 4.07 8.96 -6.29
C TRP A 420 3.79 8.95 -4.77
N MET A 421 3.29 7.83 -4.24
CA MET A 421 3.04 7.68 -2.80
C MET A 421 4.33 7.82 -1.98
N TYR A 422 5.45 7.26 -2.46
CA TYR A 422 6.75 7.42 -1.79
C TYR A 422 7.31 8.84 -1.93
N MET A 423 7.36 9.39 -3.15
CA MET A 423 8.05 10.66 -3.43
C MET A 423 7.28 11.89 -2.96
N GLN A 424 5.96 11.84 -2.89
CA GLN A 424 5.15 13.00 -2.47
C GLN A 424 4.71 12.91 -1.00
N PHE A 425 4.37 11.71 -0.53
CA PHE A 425 3.79 11.50 0.81
C PHE A 425 4.71 10.75 1.78
N GLY A 426 5.87 10.27 1.32
CA GLY A 426 6.81 9.55 2.17
C GLY A 426 6.21 8.29 2.76
N ALA A 427 5.41 7.56 1.98
CA ALA A 427 4.89 6.25 2.35
C ALA A 427 5.86 5.16 1.87
N TYR A 428 6.06 4.12 2.68
CA TYR A 428 6.68 2.86 2.25
C TYR A 428 5.68 2.10 1.35
N ALA A 429 5.55 2.59 0.12
CA ALA A 429 4.68 2.05 -0.89
C ALA A 429 5.36 0.92 -1.65
N ILE A 430 4.64 -0.18 -1.89
CA ILE A 430 5.07 -1.28 -2.75
C ILE A 430 3.92 -1.71 -3.66
N THR A 431 4.25 -2.50 -4.67
CA THR A 431 3.27 -3.13 -5.54
C THR A 431 3.56 -4.62 -5.61
N THR A 432 2.52 -5.44 -5.59
CA THR A 432 2.66 -6.88 -5.67
C THR A 432 1.91 -7.40 -6.89
N GLU A 433 2.65 -8.05 -7.80
CA GLU A 433 2.11 -8.88 -8.86
C GLU A 433 1.79 -10.25 -8.24
N LEU A 434 0.52 -10.46 -7.91
CA LEU A 434 0.03 -11.68 -7.26
C LEU A 434 0.15 -12.88 -8.20
N TRP A 435 -0.34 -14.04 -7.76
CA TRP A 435 -0.54 -15.25 -8.56
C TRP A 435 0.68 -15.74 -9.35
N ASN A 436 1.22 -16.85 -8.87
CA ASN A 436 2.09 -17.72 -9.62
C ASN A 436 1.65 -19.17 -9.35
N PRO A 437 1.06 -19.88 -10.33
CA PRO A 437 0.59 -21.25 -10.16
C PRO A 437 1.62 -22.17 -9.49
N GLN A 438 2.89 -22.04 -9.88
CA GLN A 438 3.98 -22.85 -9.34
C GLN A 438 4.26 -22.62 -7.84
N LYS A 439 3.85 -21.48 -7.27
CA LYS A 439 4.06 -21.20 -5.83
C LYS A 439 2.76 -21.22 -5.03
N ASP A 440 1.63 -21.03 -5.69
CA ASP A 440 0.34 -20.82 -5.04
C ASP A 440 -0.58 -22.05 -5.12
N ILE A 441 -0.33 -22.97 -6.06
CA ILE A 441 -0.99 -24.27 -6.08
C ILE A 441 -0.11 -25.28 -5.34
N LYS A 442 -0.69 -25.96 -4.35
CA LYS A 442 -0.01 -27.01 -3.59
C LYS A 442 0.42 -28.15 -4.52
N ASP A 443 1.65 -28.64 -4.33
CA ASP A 443 2.25 -29.74 -5.09
C ASP A 443 2.33 -29.51 -6.61
N PHE A 444 2.24 -28.25 -7.06
CA PHE A 444 2.35 -27.91 -8.47
C PHE A 444 3.80 -28.07 -8.99
N PRO A 445 4.01 -28.69 -10.15
CA PRO A 445 5.36 -28.90 -10.69
C PRO A 445 6.12 -27.58 -10.91
N GLN A 446 7.43 -27.59 -10.65
CA GLN A 446 8.30 -26.45 -10.91
C GLN A 446 8.98 -26.60 -12.26
N PHE A 447 8.97 -25.54 -13.06
CA PHE A 447 9.55 -25.49 -14.39
C PHE A 447 10.57 -24.36 -14.48
N THR A 448 11.71 -24.65 -15.12
CA THR A 448 12.80 -23.69 -15.34
C THR A 448 13.33 -23.82 -16.76
N GLY A 449 13.93 -22.75 -17.29
CA GLY A 449 14.47 -22.74 -18.65
C GLY A 449 13.52 -22.14 -19.71
N PRO A 450 13.89 -22.26 -21.01
CA PRO A 450 13.20 -21.59 -22.12
C PRO A 450 11.73 -21.97 -22.29
N ASP A 451 11.39 -23.23 -21.99
CA ASP A 451 10.05 -23.81 -22.19
C ASP A 451 9.19 -23.81 -20.92
N ALA A 452 9.73 -23.34 -19.80
CA ALA A 452 9.05 -23.36 -18.50
C ALA A 452 7.65 -22.73 -18.53
N ARG A 453 7.45 -21.73 -19.39
CA ARG A 453 6.14 -21.08 -19.54
C ARG A 453 5.11 -22.03 -20.17
N ILE A 454 5.46 -22.74 -21.24
CA ILE A 454 4.52 -23.63 -21.92
C ILE A 454 4.27 -24.89 -21.09
N GLU A 455 5.30 -25.42 -20.43
CA GLU A 455 5.16 -26.55 -19.49
C GLU A 455 4.24 -26.20 -18.32
N ALA A 456 4.40 -25.02 -17.73
CA ALA A 456 3.50 -24.54 -16.69
C ALA A 456 2.05 -24.37 -17.18
N GLN A 457 1.84 -23.96 -18.45
CA GLN A 457 0.50 -23.87 -19.03
C GLN A 457 -0.13 -25.26 -19.24
N ARG A 458 0.62 -26.25 -19.71
CA ARG A 458 0.16 -27.64 -19.83
C ARG A 458 -0.22 -28.21 -18.46
N ALA A 459 0.63 -28.02 -17.46
CA ALA A 459 0.35 -28.44 -16.09
C ALA A 459 -0.88 -27.75 -15.49
N LEU A 460 -1.11 -26.46 -15.83
CA LEU A 460 -2.29 -25.73 -15.37
C LEU A 460 -3.57 -26.22 -16.05
N LEU A 461 -3.53 -26.58 -17.33
CA LEU A 461 -4.66 -27.22 -18.01
C LEU A 461 -5.02 -28.56 -17.36
N LYS A 462 -4.01 -29.41 -17.13
CA LYS A 462 -4.19 -30.68 -16.41
C LYS A 462 -4.79 -30.48 -15.02
N TYR A 463 -4.23 -29.53 -14.26
CA TYR A 463 -4.75 -29.21 -12.93
C TYR A 463 -6.21 -28.78 -12.99
N GLN A 464 -6.61 -27.95 -13.96
CA GLN A 464 -8.00 -27.52 -14.04
C GLN A 464 -8.95 -28.63 -14.52
N ASP A 465 -8.49 -29.56 -15.37
CA ASP A 465 -9.23 -30.75 -15.75
C ASP A 465 -9.54 -31.61 -14.52
N GLU A 466 -8.52 -31.89 -13.71
CA GLU A 466 -8.64 -32.76 -12.52
C GLU A 466 -9.45 -32.09 -11.40
N LYS A 467 -9.22 -30.80 -11.14
CA LYS A 467 -9.78 -30.12 -9.97
C LYS A 467 -11.14 -29.48 -10.21
N TYR A 468 -11.38 -28.98 -11.43
CA TYR A 468 -12.61 -28.24 -11.77
C TYR A 468 -13.42 -28.95 -12.87
N GLY A 469 -13.02 -30.15 -13.29
CA GLY A 469 -13.73 -30.92 -14.32
C GLY A 469 -13.70 -30.24 -15.69
N GLY A 470 -12.63 -29.50 -16.00
CA GLY A 470 -12.48 -28.81 -17.29
C GLY A 470 -13.26 -27.50 -17.42
N LYS A 471 -14.00 -27.07 -16.39
CA LYS A 471 -14.95 -25.94 -16.47
C LYS A 471 -14.31 -24.56 -16.65
N LEU A 472 -12.98 -24.44 -16.52
CA LEU A 472 -12.28 -23.16 -16.65
C LEU A 472 -11.77 -22.90 -18.08
N PHE A 473 -11.93 -23.89 -18.96
CA PHE A 473 -11.47 -23.87 -20.34
C PHE A 473 -12.57 -24.41 -21.26
N ILE A 474 -12.89 -23.69 -22.32
CA ILE A 474 -13.84 -24.14 -23.34
C ILE A 474 -13.08 -24.92 -24.41
N PRO A 475 -13.38 -26.21 -24.66
CA PRO A 475 -12.75 -26.97 -25.74
C PRO A 475 -12.93 -26.27 -27.08
N TRP A 476 -11.87 -26.23 -27.89
CA TRP A 476 -11.94 -25.70 -29.25
C TRP A 476 -12.96 -26.48 -30.08
N LYS A 477 -13.93 -25.77 -30.66
CA LYS A 477 -14.96 -26.33 -31.54
C LYS A 477 -14.93 -25.60 -32.86
N LYS A 478 -15.18 -26.33 -33.95
CA LYS A 478 -15.35 -25.73 -35.28
C LYS A 478 -16.42 -24.64 -35.22
N PHE A 479 -16.13 -23.49 -35.82
CA PHE A 479 -17.01 -22.35 -35.86
C PHE A 479 -16.79 -21.59 -37.17
N GLU A 480 -17.87 -21.16 -37.79
CA GLU A 480 -17.84 -20.32 -38.99
C GLU A 480 -18.00 -18.86 -38.55
N HIS A 481 -16.90 -18.11 -38.58
CA HIS A 481 -16.92 -16.70 -38.22
C HIS A 481 -17.60 -15.90 -39.35
N PRO A 482 -18.50 -14.94 -39.03
CA PRO A 482 -19.25 -14.22 -40.05
C PRO A 482 -18.35 -13.51 -41.09
N GLU A 483 -17.23 -12.94 -40.65
CA GLU A 483 -16.27 -12.20 -41.50
C GLU A 483 -14.97 -12.97 -41.79
N LEU A 484 -14.53 -13.86 -40.89
CA LEU A 484 -13.23 -14.55 -41.01
C LEU A 484 -13.32 -15.99 -41.55
N GLY A 485 -14.53 -16.52 -41.71
CA GLY A 485 -14.78 -17.87 -42.22
C GLY A 485 -14.41 -18.98 -41.24
N GLU A 486 -14.04 -20.14 -41.78
CA GLU A 486 -13.79 -21.36 -40.99
C GLU A 486 -12.64 -21.20 -39.98
N GLY A 487 -12.93 -21.51 -38.72
CA GLY A 487 -11.94 -21.65 -37.66
C GLY A 487 -12.46 -22.47 -36.48
N GLU A 488 -11.91 -22.20 -35.30
CA GLU A 488 -12.34 -22.82 -34.06
C GLU A 488 -12.52 -21.77 -32.96
N ILE A 489 -13.60 -21.91 -32.19
CA ILE A 489 -13.94 -21.06 -31.04
C ILE A 489 -13.73 -21.84 -29.73
N GLY A 490 -13.19 -21.18 -28.71
CA GLY A 490 -12.92 -21.75 -27.39
C GLY A 490 -11.70 -21.16 -26.70
N GLY A 491 -11.07 -21.93 -25.81
CA GLY A 491 -9.88 -21.52 -25.07
C GLY A 491 -10.13 -21.22 -23.59
N TRP A 492 -9.16 -20.59 -22.93
CA TRP A 492 -9.30 -20.17 -21.54
C TRP A 492 -10.40 -19.11 -21.42
N ILE A 493 -11.36 -19.35 -20.53
CA ILE A 493 -12.31 -18.32 -20.12
C ILE A 493 -11.48 -17.16 -19.56
N PRO A 494 -11.64 -15.91 -20.06
CA PRO A 494 -10.79 -14.79 -19.68
C PRO A 494 -10.68 -14.58 -18.16
N LYS A 495 -11.77 -14.90 -17.44
CA LYS A 495 -11.88 -14.87 -15.98
C LYS A 495 -10.84 -15.73 -15.25
N TYR A 496 -10.28 -16.77 -15.87
CA TYR A 496 -9.37 -17.72 -15.20
C TYR A 496 -7.96 -17.76 -15.79
N ARG A 497 -7.68 -16.96 -16.83
CA ARG A 497 -6.42 -17.02 -17.57
C ARG A 497 -5.21 -16.49 -16.79
N SER A 498 -5.39 -15.43 -16.00
CA SER A 498 -4.26 -14.69 -15.38
C SER A 498 -4.51 -14.27 -13.94
N ASN A 499 -5.57 -14.80 -13.33
CA ASN A 499 -5.93 -14.58 -11.92
C ASN A 499 -5.82 -15.90 -11.15
N ALA A 500 -5.71 -15.83 -9.83
CA ALA A 500 -5.58 -17.01 -8.97
C ALA A 500 -6.86 -17.86 -9.01
N LEU A 501 -6.74 -19.14 -9.39
CA LEU A 501 -7.91 -20.00 -9.57
C LEU A 501 -8.80 -20.05 -8.30
N PRO A 502 -10.14 -20.05 -8.43
CA PRO A 502 -11.04 -20.00 -7.28
C PRO A 502 -10.86 -21.15 -6.28
N GLY A 503 -11.28 -20.93 -5.04
CA GLY A 503 -11.16 -21.92 -3.97
C GLY A 503 -9.77 -21.90 -3.32
N GLU A 504 -9.15 -23.08 -3.16
CA GLU A 504 -7.90 -23.22 -2.41
C GLU A 504 -6.74 -22.36 -2.96
N PRO A 505 -6.48 -22.28 -4.28
CA PRO A 505 -5.37 -21.47 -4.78
C PRO A 505 -5.55 -19.98 -4.49
N LEU A 506 -6.76 -19.45 -4.69
CA LEU A 506 -7.10 -18.08 -4.34
C LEU A 506 -6.96 -17.81 -2.84
N LEU A 507 -7.46 -18.72 -1.99
CA LEU A 507 -7.30 -18.60 -0.53
C LEU A 507 -5.83 -18.59 -0.10
N ASN A 508 -4.99 -19.40 -0.73
CA ASN A 508 -3.56 -19.43 -0.43
C ASN A 508 -2.87 -18.10 -0.76
N VAL A 509 -3.22 -17.50 -1.91
CA VAL A 509 -2.77 -16.14 -2.26
C VAL A 509 -3.25 -15.14 -1.20
N CYS A 510 -4.54 -15.14 -0.87
CA CYS A 510 -5.12 -14.26 0.15
C CYS A 510 -4.42 -14.38 1.51
N GLU A 511 -4.18 -15.60 1.99
CA GLU A 511 -3.56 -15.84 3.30
C GLU A 511 -2.10 -15.36 3.33
N LYS A 512 -1.28 -15.67 2.32
CA LYS A 512 0.12 -15.19 2.25
C LYS A 512 0.19 -13.67 2.33
N HIS A 513 -0.66 -12.98 1.59
CA HIS A 513 -0.62 -11.52 1.53
C HIS A 513 -1.22 -10.87 2.78
N TRP A 514 -2.25 -11.47 3.39
CA TRP A 514 -2.72 -11.07 4.72
C TRP A 514 -1.61 -11.14 5.77
N GLN A 515 -0.87 -12.25 5.83
CA GLN A 515 0.25 -12.41 6.78
C GLN A 515 1.33 -11.34 6.57
N PHE A 516 1.58 -10.95 5.32
CA PHE A 516 2.53 -9.90 5.01
C PHE A 516 2.03 -8.51 5.44
N GLU A 517 0.75 -8.20 5.23
CA GLU A 517 0.19 -6.92 5.70
C GLU A 517 0.11 -6.82 7.22
N LEU A 518 -0.15 -7.93 7.92
CA LEU A 518 -0.08 -7.99 9.38
C LEU A 518 1.34 -7.65 9.88
N PHE A 519 2.36 -8.24 9.25
CA PHE A 519 3.75 -7.91 9.54
C PHE A 519 4.06 -6.42 9.30
N ARG A 520 3.66 -5.87 8.15
CA ARG A 520 3.91 -4.46 7.80
C ARG A 520 3.19 -3.49 8.72
N ALA A 521 1.95 -3.80 9.11
CA ALA A 521 1.22 -3.02 10.10
C ALA A 521 2.00 -2.97 11.43
N GLY A 522 2.61 -4.08 11.84
CA GLY A 522 3.48 -4.15 13.01
C GLY A 522 4.79 -3.34 12.92
N LEU A 523 5.17 -2.81 11.75
CA LEU A 523 6.36 -1.97 11.58
C LEU A 523 6.10 -0.48 11.86
N GLN A 524 4.85 -0.03 11.89
CA GLN A 524 4.51 1.39 12.00
C GLN A 524 4.96 2.03 13.33
N PRO A 525 5.17 3.36 13.36
CA PRO A 525 5.54 4.11 14.57
C PRO A 525 4.45 4.04 15.65
N GLU A 526 4.88 4.15 16.90
CA GLU A 526 4.00 4.24 18.07
C GLU A 526 4.50 5.36 18.99
N ILE A 527 3.97 6.56 18.79
CA ILE A 527 4.36 7.71 19.61
C ILE A 527 3.67 7.65 20.97
N VAL A 528 4.43 7.90 22.02
CA VAL A 528 3.95 8.01 23.41
C VAL A 528 4.59 9.20 24.13
N ILE A 529 3.88 9.74 25.13
CA ILE A 529 4.44 10.70 26.09
C ILE A 529 4.75 9.90 27.37
N THR A 530 6.02 9.57 27.59
CA THR A 530 6.43 8.70 28.69
C THR A 530 6.55 9.43 30.02
N ASP A 531 7.01 10.68 30.00
CA ASP A 531 7.05 11.56 31.16
C ASP A 531 6.62 12.97 30.76
N ALA A 532 5.90 13.65 31.64
CA ALA A 532 5.59 15.08 31.48
C ALA A 532 5.27 15.71 32.83
N LYS A 533 5.97 16.79 33.18
CA LYS A 533 5.93 17.42 34.50
C LYS A 533 5.83 18.93 34.36
N ALA A 534 5.15 19.58 35.30
CA ALA A 534 5.05 21.02 35.43
C ALA A 534 5.39 21.40 36.88
N ARG A 535 6.57 21.98 37.09
CA ARG A 535 7.11 22.29 38.42
C ARG A 535 7.14 23.79 38.65
N VAL A 536 6.54 24.27 39.74
CA VAL A 536 6.65 25.68 40.13
C VAL A 536 8.10 25.99 40.55
N LEU A 537 8.72 26.93 39.85
CA LEU A 537 10.01 27.49 40.26
C LEU A 537 9.84 28.73 41.14
N TYR A 538 8.78 29.52 40.91
CA TYR A 538 8.59 30.80 41.57
C TYR A 538 7.13 31.31 41.51
N THR A 539 6.75 32.22 42.41
CA THR A 539 5.42 32.86 42.50
C THR A 539 5.54 34.38 42.73
N ALA A 540 4.80 35.21 41.99
CA ALA A 540 4.88 36.69 42.07
C ALA A 540 3.59 37.45 41.70
N ASN A 541 3.52 38.72 42.12
CA ASN A 541 2.34 39.59 42.00
C ASN A 541 2.21 40.40 40.69
N LYS A 542 3.28 40.60 39.90
CA LYS A 542 3.22 41.27 38.58
C LYS A 542 4.13 40.53 37.58
N ALA A 543 3.59 40.14 36.41
CA ALA A 543 4.35 39.47 35.35
C ALA A 543 5.57 40.30 34.88
N ASN A 544 5.46 41.64 34.97
CA ASN A 544 6.50 42.57 34.55
C ASN A 544 7.56 42.85 35.63
N SER A 545 7.44 42.30 36.84
CA SER A 545 8.38 42.57 37.96
C SER A 545 9.19 41.35 38.41
N ALA A 546 9.16 40.24 37.67
CA ALA A 546 10.31 39.34 37.69
C ALA A 546 11.39 40.04 36.85
N VAL A 547 12.40 40.63 37.49
CA VAL A 547 13.61 41.03 36.75
C VAL A 547 14.30 39.73 36.34
N VAL A 548 13.86 39.18 35.21
CA VAL A 548 14.64 38.24 34.41
C VAL A 548 15.82 39.08 33.90
N SER A 549 16.87 39.21 34.71
CA SER A 549 18.11 39.76 34.22
C SER A 549 18.75 38.66 33.38
N GLN A 550 18.53 38.73 32.07
CA GLN A 550 19.19 37.83 31.15
C GLN A 550 20.62 38.33 30.92
N LYS A 551 21.60 37.56 31.37
CA LYS A 551 23.02 37.79 31.04
C LYS A 551 23.54 36.57 30.30
N GLY A 552 23.45 36.59 28.97
CA GLY A 552 23.70 35.40 28.14
C GLY A 552 22.64 34.31 28.37
N ASP A 553 23.09 33.12 28.77
CA ASP A 553 22.25 31.92 28.97
C ASP A 553 21.66 31.80 30.39
N LEU A 554 21.96 32.73 31.29
CA LEU A 554 21.54 32.69 32.70
C LEU A 554 20.29 33.55 32.95
N VAL A 555 19.24 32.91 33.46
CA VAL A 555 18.03 33.54 34.01
C VAL A 555 18.16 33.58 35.53
N SER A 556 18.23 34.77 36.13
CA SER A 556 18.21 34.93 37.59
C SER A 556 16.78 35.17 38.09
N ILE A 557 16.38 34.47 39.16
CA ILE A 557 15.04 34.58 39.79
C ILE A 557 15.25 34.78 41.30
N LYS A 558 14.73 35.87 41.88
CA LYS A 558 14.83 36.17 43.33
C LYS A 558 13.62 35.65 44.11
N LYS A 559 13.84 35.02 45.27
CA LYS A 559 12.81 34.43 46.16
C LYS A 559 11.92 35.52 46.80
N GLY A 560 10.59 35.35 46.74
CA GLY A 560 9.59 36.24 47.34
C GLY A 560 8.67 35.47 48.32
N LYS A 561 8.03 36.19 49.25
CA LYS A 561 7.33 35.60 50.42
C LYS A 561 5.80 35.37 50.25
N SER A 562 5.20 35.47 49.06
CA SER A 562 3.75 35.30 48.89
C SER A 562 3.30 34.65 47.57
N LYS A 563 2.14 33.96 47.58
CA LYS A 563 1.46 33.38 46.40
C LYS A 563 0.86 34.51 45.55
N GLY A 564 1.57 34.96 44.52
CA GLY A 564 1.05 36.02 43.65
C GLY A 564 0.23 35.56 42.44
N LYS A 565 -0.29 36.53 41.66
CA LYS A 565 -1.13 36.33 40.46
C LYS A 565 -0.50 35.37 39.43
N TYR A 566 0.84 35.33 39.35
CA TYR A 566 1.60 34.54 38.38
C TYR A 566 2.51 33.50 39.05
N LYS A 567 2.65 32.34 38.40
CA LYS A 567 3.61 31.27 38.73
C LYS A 567 4.59 31.10 37.58
N ILE A 568 5.89 31.05 37.86
CA ILE A 568 6.89 30.61 36.89
C ILE A 568 7.00 29.11 37.00
N VAL A 569 6.75 28.42 35.89
CA VAL A 569 6.65 26.97 35.82
C VAL A 569 7.64 26.45 34.79
N GLU A 570 8.47 25.49 35.20
CA GLU A 570 9.25 24.67 34.28
C GLU A 570 8.40 23.48 33.85
N VAL A 571 8.18 23.35 32.55
CA VAL A 571 7.48 22.20 31.96
C VAL A 571 8.48 21.35 31.21
N THR A 572 8.54 20.06 31.53
CA THR A 572 9.33 19.07 30.79
C THR A 572 8.42 18.02 30.21
N ALA A 573 8.78 17.48 29.04
CA ALA A 573 8.13 16.31 28.48
C ALA A 573 9.13 15.41 27.74
N VAL A 574 8.88 14.12 27.81
CA VAL A 574 9.62 13.07 27.12
C VAL A 574 8.67 12.38 26.15
N ILE A 575 9.03 12.46 24.87
CA ILE A 575 8.33 11.84 23.76
C ILE A 575 9.18 10.69 23.27
N GLU A 576 8.58 9.53 23.07
CA GLU A 576 9.27 8.34 22.57
C GLU A 576 8.46 7.69 21.45
N ASN A 577 9.16 7.20 20.42
CA ASN A 577 8.60 6.26 19.45
C ASN A 577 8.94 4.84 19.89
N LYS A 578 7.94 4.08 20.33
CA LYS A 578 8.07 2.66 20.68
C LYS A 578 7.90 1.72 19.48
N GLY A 579 7.41 2.24 18.37
CA GLY A 579 7.24 1.50 17.12
C GLY A 579 8.56 1.16 16.44
N LYS A 580 8.54 0.19 15.54
CA LYS A 580 9.76 -0.35 14.91
C LYS A 580 10.39 0.65 13.94
N LEU A 581 9.61 1.30 13.10
CA LEU A 581 10.10 2.28 12.14
C LEU A 581 9.93 3.71 12.63
N ALA A 582 10.70 4.60 12.01
CA ALA A 582 10.63 6.03 12.23
C ALA A 582 9.27 6.59 11.81
N THR A 583 8.94 7.77 12.31
CA THR A 583 7.72 8.50 11.93
C THR A 583 7.70 8.93 10.47
N HIS A 584 8.83 8.93 9.76
CA HIS A 584 8.87 9.23 8.33
C HIS A 584 9.91 8.34 7.64
N VAL A 585 9.75 8.17 6.32
CA VAL A 585 10.87 7.73 5.45
C VAL A 585 12.06 8.67 5.60
N ALA A 586 13.25 8.25 5.18
CA ALA A 586 14.48 8.99 5.45
C ALA A 586 14.46 10.47 5.02
N ARG A 587 13.80 10.78 3.89
CA ARG A 587 13.60 12.16 3.40
C ARG A 587 12.19 12.71 3.62
N GLY A 588 11.36 11.99 4.38
CA GLY A 588 9.91 12.18 4.39
C GLY A 588 9.51 13.56 4.90
N ALA A 589 10.18 14.08 5.91
CA ALA A 589 9.89 15.40 6.47
C ALA A 589 10.23 16.58 5.55
N GLN A 590 10.99 16.36 4.46
CA GLN A 590 11.29 17.39 3.46
C GLN A 590 10.35 17.35 2.25
N LEU A 591 9.46 16.35 2.16
CA LEU A 591 8.53 16.22 1.04
C LEU A 591 7.38 17.21 1.17
N ALA A 592 6.86 17.69 0.04
CA ALA A 592 5.83 18.73 0.00
C ALA A 592 4.52 18.33 0.72
N GLY A 593 4.15 17.05 0.69
CA GLY A 593 2.96 16.52 1.38
C GLY A 593 3.14 16.28 2.87
N ASN A 594 4.34 16.51 3.42
CA ASN A 594 4.70 16.11 4.78
C ASN A 594 5.12 17.29 5.66
N ARG A 595 5.06 17.07 6.97
CA ARG A 595 5.57 17.98 8.01
C ARG A 595 6.40 17.22 9.04
N GLU A 596 7.28 17.92 9.73
CA GLU A 596 8.01 17.39 10.88
C GLU A 596 7.08 17.07 12.06
N ASP A 597 7.50 16.16 12.94
CA ASP A 597 6.83 15.94 14.20
C ASP A 597 7.00 17.16 15.12
N ILE A 598 5.94 17.50 15.84
CA ILE A 598 5.93 18.67 16.72
C ILE A 598 5.25 18.34 18.04
N VAL A 599 5.66 19.02 19.09
CA VAL A 599 5.01 18.98 20.40
C VAL A 599 4.58 20.36 20.83
N TRP A 600 3.36 20.45 21.34
CA TRP A 600 2.69 21.65 21.78
C TRP A 600 2.57 21.66 23.29
N LEU A 601 2.74 22.84 23.89
CA LEU A 601 2.27 23.12 25.24
C LEU A 601 1.00 23.97 25.13
N ILE A 602 -0.13 23.40 25.55
CA ILE A 602 -1.46 23.99 25.39
C ILE A 602 -2.03 24.35 26.76
N GLY A 603 -2.62 25.54 26.85
CA GLY A 603 -3.49 25.98 27.93
C GLY A 603 -4.18 27.30 27.54
N ASP A 604 -4.75 28.00 28.51
CA ASP A 604 -5.42 29.29 28.28
C ASP A 604 -4.41 30.32 27.74
N ARG A 605 -4.64 30.79 26.51
CA ARG A 605 -3.68 31.63 25.76
C ARG A 605 -3.48 32.99 26.38
N ASP A 606 -4.46 33.48 27.14
CA ASP A 606 -4.41 34.80 27.77
C ASP A 606 -3.75 34.72 29.16
N LYS A 607 -3.57 33.52 29.68
CA LYS A 607 -3.00 33.24 31.02
C LYS A 607 -1.62 32.61 30.98
N ILE A 608 -1.08 32.31 29.80
CA ILE A 608 0.23 31.67 29.63
C ILE A 608 1.14 32.55 28.79
N THR A 609 2.26 32.97 29.40
CA THR A 609 3.35 33.66 28.70
C THR A 609 4.55 32.73 28.59
N HIS A 610 5.04 32.51 27.38
CA HIS A 610 6.26 31.74 27.15
C HIS A 610 7.48 32.63 27.40
N LEU A 611 8.24 32.32 28.45
CA LEU A 611 9.48 33.03 28.79
C LEU A 611 10.68 32.44 28.04
N GLN A 612 10.69 31.12 27.85
CA GLN A 612 11.67 30.41 27.02
C GLN A 612 10.97 29.34 26.17
N GLY A 613 11.33 29.32 24.88
CA GLY A 613 10.71 28.46 23.87
C GLY A 613 9.46 29.07 23.26
N THR A 614 8.89 28.38 22.27
CA THR A 614 7.63 28.80 21.64
C THR A 614 6.46 27.92 22.11
N LYS A 615 5.24 28.24 21.68
CA LYS A 615 4.02 27.44 21.93
C LYS A 615 4.17 25.99 21.49
N PHE A 616 5.06 25.74 20.53
CA PHE A 616 5.44 24.40 20.07
C PHE A 616 6.96 24.27 19.94
N GLN A 617 7.42 23.02 19.84
CA GLN A 617 8.79 22.69 19.50
C GLN A 617 8.79 21.64 18.39
N LYS A 618 9.72 21.81 17.44
CA LYS A 618 9.96 20.83 16.39
C LYS A 618 10.77 19.67 16.96
N LEU A 619 10.29 18.45 16.72
CA LEU A 619 10.96 17.21 17.12
C LEU A 619 11.75 16.58 15.97
N GLY A 620 11.51 17.04 14.74
CA GLY A 620 12.08 16.46 13.52
C GLY A 620 11.41 15.12 13.20
N VAL A 621 12.20 14.17 12.69
CA VAL A 621 11.79 12.76 12.57
C VAL A 621 12.19 12.04 13.85
N ILE A 622 11.29 11.29 14.46
CA ILE A 622 11.58 10.45 15.63
C ILE A 622 11.89 9.04 15.13
N GLU A 623 13.10 8.55 15.42
CA GLU A 623 13.54 7.23 14.94
C GLU A 623 12.75 6.10 15.57
N GLY A 624 12.72 4.94 14.91
CA GLY A 624 12.08 3.74 15.47
C GLY A 624 13.02 2.96 16.39
N THR A 625 12.47 1.96 17.08
CA THR A 625 13.24 1.06 17.96
C THR A 625 14.08 0.05 17.19
N GLN A 626 13.70 -0.25 15.93
CA GLN A 626 14.41 -1.22 15.11
C GLN A 626 15.68 -0.60 14.50
N LYS A 627 16.83 -1.24 14.75
CA LYS A 627 18.06 -0.95 14.01
C LYS A 627 17.87 -1.34 12.54
N ILE A 628 18.20 -0.43 11.63
CA ILE A 628 18.08 -0.68 10.19
C ILE A 628 19.28 -1.51 9.71
N PRO A 629 19.06 -2.74 9.19
CA PRO A 629 20.15 -3.61 8.73
C PRO A 629 21.00 -2.96 7.63
N GLY A 630 22.31 -3.14 7.67
CA GLY A 630 23.21 -2.65 6.62
C GLY A 630 23.36 -1.13 6.51
N TYR A 631 22.70 -0.37 7.38
CA TYR A 631 22.75 1.09 7.40
C TYR A 631 23.44 1.61 8.67
N THR A 632 24.59 2.28 8.52
CA THR A 632 25.43 2.74 9.65
C THR A 632 25.28 4.23 9.97
N GLY A 633 24.43 4.96 9.23
CA GLY A 633 24.15 6.38 9.50
C GLY A 633 25.33 7.35 9.28
N ARG A 634 26.49 6.89 8.77
CA ARG A 634 27.58 7.78 8.37
C ARG A 634 27.28 8.41 7.00
N PRO A 635 27.41 9.73 6.82
CA PRO A 635 27.19 10.40 5.55
C PRO A 635 28.39 10.16 4.62
N GLY A 636 28.41 9.01 3.96
CA GLY A 636 29.27 8.73 2.81
C GLY A 636 28.59 9.21 1.52
N ALA A 637 28.35 10.52 1.46
CA ALA A 637 28.02 11.36 0.31
C ALA A 637 27.40 12.64 0.91
N GLY A 638 28.26 13.59 1.27
CA GLY A 638 27.82 14.85 1.87
C GLY A 638 26.87 15.62 0.94
N PRO A 639 26.26 16.71 1.44
CA PRO A 639 25.44 17.63 0.65
C PRO A 639 26.11 18.13 -0.64
N ALA A 640 27.44 18.05 -0.75
CA ALA A 640 28.22 18.42 -1.93
C ALA A 640 28.03 17.45 -3.13
N GLU A 641 27.82 16.15 -2.89
CA GLU A 641 27.57 15.17 -3.95
C GLU A 641 26.09 15.13 -4.34
N GLN A 642 25.21 15.34 -3.35
CA GLN A 642 23.77 15.55 -3.59
C GLN A 642 23.48 16.85 -4.34
N ARG A 643 24.29 17.91 -4.17
CA ARG A 643 24.20 19.15 -4.97
C ARG A 643 24.59 18.94 -6.44
N ARG A 644 25.42 17.94 -6.76
CA ARG A 644 25.72 17.57 -8.16
C ARG A 644 24.60 16.77 -8.82
N MET A 645 23.84 15.97 -8.06
CA MET A 645 22.68 15.23 -8.57
C MET A 645 21.38 16.06 -8.67
N GLN A 646 21.31 17.24 -8.04
CA GLN A 646 20.12 18.13 -8.04
C GLN A 646 20.10 19.18 -9.17
N ARG A 647 20.72 18.91 -10.33
CA ARG A 647 20.45 19.68 -11.55
C ARG A 647 19.36 19.00 -12.38
N MET A 648 18.13 19.04 -11.88
CA MET A 648 16.94 19.06 -12.72
C MET A 648 16.18 20.36 -12.43
N PRO A 649 15.58 21.00 -13.44
CA PRO A 649 15.11 22.37 -13.32
C PRO A 649 13.97 22.43 -12.30
N ARG A 650 14.17 23.22 -11.25
CA ARG A 650 13.06 23.66 -10.41
C ARG A 650 12.12 24.46 -11.31
N PHE A 651 11.00 23.89 -11.69
CA PHE A 651 9.88 24.67 -12.22
C PHE A 651 9.31 25.48 -11.05
N ILE A 652 9.87 26.66 -10.83
CA ILE A 652 9.31 27.67 -9.93
C ILE A 652 8.38 28.51 -10.80
N PRO A 653 7.06 28.54 -10.54
CA PRO A 653 6.18 29.50 -11.19
C PRO A 653 6.68 30.93 -10.89
N PRO A 654 6.75 31.84 -11.88
CA PRO A 654 7.17 33.21 -11.63
C PRO A 654 6.11 33.90 -10.76
N GLY A 655 6.48 34.49 -9.61
CA GLY A 655 5.59 35.44 -8.92
C GLY A 655 5.55 35.49 -7.39
N TYR A 656 6.37 34.74 -6.64
CA TYR A 656 6.40 34.89 -5.17
C TYR A 656 7.65 35.64 -4.68
N PRO A 657 7.51 36.76 -3.96
CA PRO A 657 8.64 37.57 -3.53
C PRO A 657 9.46 36.87 -2.45
N MET A 658 10.78 36.83 -2.67
CA MET A 658 11.80 36.44 -1.71
C MET A 658 11.87 37.48 -0.59
N PHE A 659 11.41 37.14 0.61
CA PHE A 659 11.60 37.98 1.79
C PHE A 659 13.04 37.86 2.31
N PHE A 660 13.76 38.98 2.27
CA PHE A 660 15.04 39.16 2.96
C PHE A 660 14.90 38.94 4.47
N ARG A 661 15.85 38.22 5.05
CA ARG A 661 15.91 37.88 6.47
C ARG A 661 16.59 39.01 7.24
N MET A 662 15.84 39.73 8.08
CA MET A 662 16.38 40.66 9.08
C MET A 662 17.27 39.93 10.10
N ARG A 663 18.41 40.53 10.44
CA ARG A 663 19.24 40.20 11.60
C ARG A 663 18.55 40.67 12.89
N GLY A 664 18.30 39.74 13.78
CA GLY A 664 17.93 39.97 15.17
C GLY A 664 18.04 38.63 15.90
N ALA A 665 18.96 38.53 16.86
CA ALA A 665 19.21 37.30 17.61
C ALA A 665 17.99 36.94 18.45
N ARG A 666 17.13 36.05 17.93
CA ARG A 666 16.14 35.33 18.73
C ARG A 666 16.86 34.23 19.49
N LEU A 667 16.65 34.19 20.80
CA LEU A 667 17.04 33.08 21.66
C LEU A 667 16.48 31.79 21.10
N GLU A 668 17.35 30.97 20.51
CA GLU A 668 17.01 29.61 20.10
C GLU A 668 16.63 28.84 21.39
N PRO A 669 15.49 28.13 21.43
CA PRO A 669 15.22 27.20 22.53
C PRO A 669 16.38 26.22 22.65
N THR A 670 16.70 25.75 23.85
CA THR A 670 17.68 24.70 24.12
C THR A 670 17.45 23.58 23.10
N GLN A 671 18.23 23.56 22.02
CA GLN A 671 17.92 22.75 20.86
C GLN A 671 17.97 21.29 21.31
N VAL A 672 16.90 20.56 21.07
CA VAL A 672 16.88 19.10 21.18
C VAL A 672 17.79 18.55 20.08
N LYS A 673 19.11 18.59 20.28
CA LYS A 673 20.10 17.81 19.52
C LYS A 673 20.02 16.34 19.97
N GLN A 674 18.81 15.77 19.95
CA GLN A 674 18.62 14.37 20.31
C GLN A 674 18.33 13.57 19.05
N THR A 675 19.16 12.55 18.83
CA THR A 675 19.00 11.52 17.80
C THR A 675 18.37 10.28 18.43
N GLY A 676 17.87 9.35 17.62
CA GLY A 676 17.25 8.12 18.13
C GLY A 676 15.75 8.28 18.45
N PRO A 677 15.15 7.34 19.21
CA PRO A 677 13.70 7.24 19.36
C PRO A 677 13.10 8.17 20.42
N LYS A 678 13.94 8.87 21.20
CA LYS A 678 13.53 9.70 22.33
C LYS A 678 13.77 11.19 22.06
N ARG A 679 12.83 12.03 22.46
CA ARG A 679 12.94 13.50 22.44
C ARG A 679 12.52 14.06 23.79
N GLU A 680 13.37 14.88 24.39
CA GLU A 680 13.12 15.60 25.62
C GLU A 680 13.00 17.07 25.31
N VAL A 681 11.91 17.68 25.76
CA VAL A 681 11.60 19.09 25.52
C VAL A 681 11.37 19.79 26.85
N ARG A 682 11.71 21.07 26.89
CA ARG A 682 11.55 21.92 28.06
C ARG A 682 10.97 23.28 27.67
N TRP A 683 10.04 23.77 28.48
CA TRP A 683 9.54 25.14 28.43
C TRP A 683 9.72 25.82 29.78
N LEU A 684 9.93 27.13 29.73
CA LEU A 684 9.79 28.00 30.89
C LEU A 684 8.64 28.98 30.61
N ILE A 685 7.62 28.96 31.45
CA ILE A 685 6.40 29.75 31.26
C ILE A 685 6.02 30.52 32.53
N ALA A 686 5.36 31.66 32.36
CA ALA A 686 4.59 32.31 33.40
C ALA A 686 3.11 31.96 33.23
N VAL A 687 2.46 31.51 34.30
CA VAL A 687 1.07 31.04 34.30
C VAL A 687 0.26 31.84 35.32
N GLU A 688 -0.89 32.38 34.91
CA GLU A 688 -1.86 32.98 35.84
C GLU A 688 -2.67 31.90 36.56
N GLY A 689 -2.73 32.00 37.90
CA GLY A 689 -3.54 31.12 38.75
C GLY A 689 -3.20 29.63 38.64
N ASN A 690 -4.24 28.80 38.52
CA ASN A 690 -4.16 27.33 38.36
C ASN A 690 -4.58 26.91 36.94
N THR A 691 -4.16 27.66 35.92
CA THR A 691 -4.52 27.35 34.53
C THR A 691 -4.08 25.92 34.16
N PRO A 692 -5.00 25.04 33.69
CA PRO A 692 -4.65 23.70 33.26
C PRO A 692 -3.70 23.72 32.07
N LEU A 693 -2.71 22.82 32.09
CA LEU A 693 -1.73 22.67 31.03
C LEU A 693 -1.85 21.29 30.39
N LYS A 694 -1.54 21.19 29.10
CA LYS A 694 -1.49 19.93 28.35
C LYS A 694 -0.27 19.90 27.45
N VAL A 695 0.36 18.74 27.35
CA VAL A 695 1.35 18.44 26.31
C VAL A 695 0.64 17.66 25.22
N VAL A 696 0.74 18.14 23.97
CA VAL A 696 0.16 17.47 22.81
C VAL A 696 1.26 17.21 21.79
N VAL A 697 1.56 15.95 21.53
CA VAL A 697 2.49 15.54 20.47
C VAL A 697 1.67 15.24 19.23
N THR A 698 1.99 15.87 18.11
CA THR A 698 1.36 15.60 16.83
C THR A 698 2.40 15.11 15.85
N SER A 699 2.36 13.82 15.55
CA SER A 699 3.09 13.23 14.43
C SER A 699 2.14 13.01 13.27
N GLN A 700 2.53 13.42 12.07
CA GLN A 700 1.67 13.24 10.89
C GLN A 700 1.42 11.76 10.63
N LYS A 701 2.45 10.92 10.73
CA LYS A 701 2.39 9.47 10.48
C LYS A 701 2.35 8.63 11.77
N GLY A 702 2.84 9.17 12.89
CA GLY A 702 2.85 8.51 14.20
C GLY A 702 1.59 8.75 15.04
N GLY A 703 0.66 9.58 14.55
CA GLY A 703 -0.56 9.95 15.26
C GLY A 703 -0.36 11.05 16.31
N THR A 704 -1.43 11.37 17.03
CA THR A 704 -1.41 12.41 18.08
C THR A 704 -1.58 11.79 19.46
N LYS A 705 -0.84 12.30 20.44
CA LYS A 705 -0.94 11.93 21.86
C LYS A 705 -1.03 13.15 22.76
N VAL A 706 -1.72 13.01 23.88
CA VAL A 706 -2.02 14.12 24.79
C VAL A 706 -1.76 13.66 26.23
N LYS A 707 -1.19 14.55 27.03
CA LYS A 707 -1.06 14.38 28.48
C LYS A 707 -1.50 15.65 29.19
N ASN A 708 -2.44 15.55 30.12
CA ASN A 708 -2.78 16.65 31.02
C ASN A 708 -1.67 16.81 32.07
N LEU A 709 -1.37 18.04 32.44
CA LEU A 709 -0.38 18.40 33.44
C LEU A 709 -1.06 19.06 34.62
N LEU A 710 -0.70 18.62 35.82
CA LEU A 710 -0.98 19.32 37.06
C LEU A 710 0.27 20.10 37.46
N ILE A 711 0.09 21.38 37.79
CA ILE A 711 1.18 22.24 38.27
C ILE A 711 1.46 21.84 39.71
N GLN A 712 2.63 21.23 39.93
CA GLN A 712 3.12 20.75 41.23
C GLN A 712 3.90 21.82 41.97
#